data_AF-A0A3S8YEU0-F1
#
_entry.id   AF-A0A3S8YEU0-F1
#
_cell.length_a   1.000
_cell.length_b   1.000
_cell.length_c   1.000
_cell.angle_alpha   90.00
_cell.angle_beta   90.00
_cell.angle_gamma   90.00
#
_symmetry.space_group_name_H-M   'P 1'
#
loop_
_entity.id
_entity.type
_entity.pdbx_description
1 polymer ?
#
loop_
_entity_poly.entity_id
_entity_poly.type
_entity_poly.pdbx_seq_one_letter_code
_entity_poly.pdbx_strand_id
1 'polypeptide(L)'
;MNTEGTHDGQSTREGHVPRPAGPPPPLGTPPKPRHAPAVGTPFTDWLRTPRPTADPGIWRFGHVPRAGSEEDAATDRSLLSGVAISFLACVLLWSLITDNYIPYTDLPARLLTPSDWWEKYGGPPRTGAGVAALQTYMLLVTGVLVWWFSRLGSWGLAFERLVAARGPRARAAGAAVLALLTVVIIWTGTVPLLPLLGGHLPLAEMTEGQQRLVTYLVAAVALAPFLVFFTRLALKPAPGRRAQAAPAAAPGADPADWSEVRAAGLVGAAERLGGEAGGGRMNDVDFARIRRAWESVRADPTRLRAFDDAVRDKGAGACVHPSGDRDLPVRAARHDLLTRQVLLGTVEDGERNPYARRGTGLALDPGVLGTSLLAVGPSGTGKTARLVRPVVESLALQALAGQAAVVAVGAAGSRLGPDEAYDIIVRVGDPASVHDLDLYGGTADPDEAAGLLAEAFVGDVPGIDVRRAATTLAQLIGPFREAYGRFPAVPELRELLDGVPSALTALRQALEGTGRQAMLRELDARLRQQGAPGDPGPALADRAALLDRPAFSGFFDVGAVVGGSERRGRPFSLRALEHPVRVRVDLPERAHADASRMLARLLLAQFNAAAAARADRSLFAFLALDDASHTLTPETVRGVQRLRSANAGVLLTLRTLDDVPEPLRTPLLGAVGCRMAFSGVTTWDGQRFAEAWGTEWVETRDVTHRTVFADQPLTRAIHAFRKLVTGKAVTTDAVTVRQVERERWSASELAHAVPPGCAVLSLTSVRGERAAPLLLRLSGTG
;
A
#
# COMPACT_ATOMS: atom_id res chain seq x y z
N MET A 1 27.87 -38.97 -55.41
CA MET A 1 26.83 -38.67 -56.42
C MET A 1 26.63 -37.18 -56.46
N ASN A 2 27.22 -36.54 -57.49
CA ASN A 2 26.75 -35.42 -58.32
C ASN A 2 25.90 -34.34 -57.62
N THR A 3 26.46 -33.17 -57.29
CA THR A 3 26.60 -31.95 -58.13
C THR A 3 25.27 -31.32 -58.54
N GLU A 4 24.97 -30.14 -58.00
CA GLU A 4 24.48 -29.00 -58.81
C GLU A 4 24.61 -27.70 -57.99
N GLY A 5 25.48 -26.82 -58.48
CA GLY A 5 25.52 -25.42 -58.08
C GLY A 5 24.73 -24.58 -59.09
N THR A 6 24.34 -23.38 -58.68
CA THR A 6 23.98 -22.31 -59.61
C THR A 6 24.41 -20.99 -58.99
N HIS A 7 25.45 -20.42 -59.59
CA HIS A 7 25.83 -19.02 -59.47
C HIS A 7 25.11 -18.23 -60.56
N ASP A 8 24.61 -17.06 -60.20
CA ASP A 8 24.48 -15.84 -61.02
C ASP A 8 24.37 -14.68 -60.01
N GLY A 9 24.99 -13.51 -60.13
CA GLY A 9 25.61 -12.87 -61.28
C GLY A 9 25.25 -11.37 -61.24
N GLN A 10 26.07 -10.58 -60.54
CA GLN A 10 26.34 -9.13 -60.65
C GLN A 10 25.27 -8.14 -61.17
N SER A 11 25.08 -7.05 -60.40
CA SER A 11 25.33 -5.71 -60.96
C SER A 11 25.79 -4.71 -59.88
N THR A 12 26.90 -4.05 -60.19
CA THR A 12 27.61 -3.02 -59.42
C THR A 12 27.09 -1.63 -59.75
N ARG A 13 26.99 -0.74 -58.75
CA ARG A 13 27.23 0.70 -58.95
C ARG A 13 28.08 1.27 -57.82
N GLU A 14 29.22 1.79 -58.24
CA GLU A 14 30.30 2.41 -57.48
C GLU A 14 29.88 3.76 -56.89
N GLY A 15 30.56 4.17 -55.80
CA GLY A 15 30.58 5.58 -55.41
C GLY A 15 30.62 5.91 -53.92
N HIS A 16 31.52 5.33 -53.12
CA HIS A 16 31.96 6.04 -51.91
C HIS A 16 33.37 5.64 -51.47
N VAL A 17 34.27 6.61 -51.47
CA VAL A 17 35.65 6.49 -50.98
C VAL A 17 35.62 6.46 -49.44
N PRO A 18 36.19 5.45 -48.77
CA PRO A 18 36.27 5.47 -47.32
C PRO A 18 37.40 6.40 -46.86
N ARG A 19 37.07 7.36 -45.98
CA ARG A 19 38.06 8.12 -45.20
C ARG A 19 38.89 7.17 -44.32
N PRO A 20 40.19 7.44 -44.09
CA PRO A 20 40.98 6.66 -43.16
C PRO A 20 40.41 6.77 -41.74
N ALA A 21 40.27 5.63 -41.07
CA ALA A 21 39.81 5.51 -39.70
C ALA A 21 40.79 6.22 -38.75
N GLY A 22 40.28 7.16 -37.96
CA GLY A 22 40.99 7.65 -36.78
C GLY A 22 41.14 6.54 -35.73
N PRO A 23 42.11 6.64 -34.81
CA PRO A 23 42.40 5.58 -33.85
C PRO A 23 41.19 5.32 -32.94
N PRO A 24 40.93 4.05 -32.58
CA PRO A 24 39.82 3.70 -31.69
C PRO A 24 40.03 4.34 -30.31
N PRO A 25 38.97 4.84 -29.65
CA PRO A 25 39.07 5.31 -28.28
C PRO A 25 39.39 4.14 -27.33
N PRO A 26 40.21 4.34 -26.29
CA PRO A 26 40.54 3.28 -25.35
C PRO A 26 39.28 2.77 -24.63
N LEU A 27 39.11 1.45 -24.64
CA LEU A 27 38.16 0.73 -23.81
C LEU A 27 38.47 1.01 -22.34
N GLY A 28 37.53 1.56 -21.57
CA GLY A 28 37.59 1.51 -20.11
C GLY A 28 37.23 2.75 -19.28
N THR A 29 36.60 3.80 -19.82
CA THR A 29 36.09 4.89 -18.96
C THR A 29 34.56 4.98 -18.99
N PRO A 30 33.85 4.86 -17.84
CA PRO A 30 32.41 5.04 -17.78
C PRO A 30 32.02 6.48 -18.14
N PRO A 31 30.79 6.72 -18.63
CA PRO A 31 30.33 8.07 -18.97
C PRO A 31 30.41 8.97 -17.73
N LYS A 32 31.06 10.13 -17.88
CA LYS A 32 31.19 11.15 -16.83
C LYS A 32 29.77 11.56 -16.38
N PRO A 33 29.43 11.49 -15.08
CA PRO A 33 28.12 11.90 -14.59
C PRO A 33 27.86 13.38 -14.94
N ARG A 34 26.64 13.69 -15.38
CA ARG A 34 26.23 15.06 -15.76
C ARG A 34 26.07 16.01 -14.57
N HIS A 35 26.29 15.53 -13.35
CA HIS A 35 26.30 16.33 -12.12
C HIS A 35 27.62 16.06 -11.40
N ALA A 36 28.28 17.12 -10.93
CA ALA A 36 29.40 16.97 -10.00
C ALA A 36 28.92 16.18 -8.78
N PRO A 37 29.68 15.20 -8.26
CA PRO A 37 29.34 14.59 -6.98
C PRO A 37 29.27 15.74 -5.97
N ALA A 38 28.13 15.89 -5.31
CA ALA A 38 28.09 16.65 -4.07
C ALA A 38 29.16 16.00 -3.17
N VAL A 39 30.06 16.80 -2.63
CA VAL A 39 31.03 16.35 -1.64
C VAL A 39 30.21 15.98 -0.40
N GLY A 40 29.80 14.72 -0.31
CA GLY A 40 28.91 14.19 0.71
C GLY A 40 29.34 12.78 1.10
N THR A 41 29.17 12.45 2.38
CA THR A 41 29.29 11.06 2.83
C THR A 41 28.06 10.27 2.37
N PRO A 42 28.16 8.93 2.26
CA PRO A 42 27.01 8.07 1.93
C PRO A 42 25.78 8.33 2.82
N PHE A 43 26.02 8.71 4.08
CA PHE A 43 24.97 9.09 5.02
C PHE A 43 24.29 10.43 4.65
N THR A 44 25.05 11.47 4.31
CA THR A 44 24.45 12.75 3.88
C THR A 44 23.66 12.63 2.57
N ASP A 45 24.10 11.75 1.66
CA ASP A 45 23.34 11.45 0.44
C ASP A 45 22.04 10.69 0.77
N TRP A 46 22.09 9.75 1.72
CA TRP A 46 20.90 9.10 2.25
C TRP A 46 19.92 10.09 2.90
N LEU A 47 20.40 11.09 3.65
CA LEU A 47 19.54 12.13 4.23
C LEU A 47 18.85 12.98 3.16
N ARG A 48 19.59 13.40 2.11
CA ARG A 48 19.08 14.25 1.04
C ARG A 48 18.20 13.53 0.03
N THR A 49 18.20 12.20 0.03
CA THR A 49 17.37 11.41 -0.89
C THR A 49 15.87 11.69 -0.63
N PRO A 50 15.08 12.02 -1.67
CA PRO A 50 13.67 12.36 -1.51
C PRO A 50 12.84 11.17 -1.01
N ARG A 51 11.86 11.46 -0.16
CA ARG A 51 10.89 10.50 0.41
C ARG A 51 9.48 11.05 0.28
N PRO A 52 8.87 11.00 -0.92
CA PRO A 52 7.53 11.53 -1.11
C PRO A 52 6.52 10.79 -0.23
N THR A 53 5.47 11.49 0.18
CA THR A 53 4.30 10.86 0.80
C THR A 53 3.67 9.91 -0.21
N ALA A 54 3.48 8.66 0.20
CA ALA A 54 2.98 7.59 -0.66
C ALA A 54 2.04 6.69 0.14
N ASP A 55 1.21 5.94 -0.59
CA ASP A 55 0.25 4.98 -0.05
C ASP A 55 0.91 3.95 0.90
N PRO A 56 0.13 3.34 1.81
CA PRO A 56 0.61 2.29 2.68
C PRO A 56 1.33 1.18 1.91
N GLY A 57 2.47 0.77 2.46
CA GLY A 57 3.29 -0.29 1.88
C GLY A 57 4.27 0.14 0.81
N ILE A 58 4.29 1.40 0.36
CA ILE A 58 5.29 1.85 -0.62
C ILE A 58 6.59 2.20 0.10
N TRP A 59 7.70 1.63 -0.36
CA TRP A 59 9.05 2.01 0.03
C TRP A 59 9.35 3.43 -0.47
N ARG A 60 9.52 4.39 0.45
CA ARG A 60 9.58 5.83 0.12
C ARG A 60 10.95 6.31 -0.29
N PHE A 61 12.02 5.68 0.19
CA PHE A 61 13.39 6.11 -0.09
C PHE A 61 13.68 6.05 -1.59
N GLY A 62 13.81 7.23 -2.22
CA GLY A 62 14.04 7.36 -3.66
C GLY A 62 12.84 6.98 -4.52
N HIS A 63 11.62 6.95 -3.96
CA HIS A 63 10.43 6.58 -4.70
C HIS A 63 10.07 7.64 -5.74
N VAL A 64 9.84 7.19 -6.98
CA VAL A 64 9.31 8.02 -8.06
C VAL A 64 7.96 7.45 -8.47
N PRO A 65 6.86 8.19 -8.26
CA PRO A 65 5.53 7.76 -8.69
C PRO A 65 5.50 7.51 -10.20
N ARG A 66 4.91 6.39 -10.62
CA ARG A 66 4.75 6.06 -12.04
C ARG A 66 3.75 7.02 -12.68
N ALA A 67 4.07 7.56 -13.85
CA ALA A 67 3.23 8.51 -14.56
C ALA A 67 2.13 7.79 -15.40
N GLY A 68 0.85 8.11 -15.14
CA GLY A 68 -0.30 7.72 -15.99
C GLY A 68 -0.94 6.36 -15.67
N SER A 69 -2.17 6.13 -16.13
CA SER A 69 -2.88 4.83 -16.08
C SER A 69 -2.84 4.13 -17.45
N GLU A 70 -2.91 2.80 -17.45
CA GLU A 70 -2.91 1.94 -18.66
C GLU A 70 -4.13 2.22 -19.58
N GLU A 71 -5.22 2.73 -19.02
CA GLU A 71 -6.46 3.10 -19.72
C GLU A 71 -6.32 4.33 -20.64
N ASP A 72 -5.37 5.23 -20.37
CA ASP A 72 -5.20 6.46 -21.16
C ASP A 72 -4.81 6.14 -22.62
N ALA A 73 -4.04 5.06 -22.85
CA ALA A 73 -3.56 4.70 -24.19
C ALA A 73 -4.64 3.99 -25.06
N ALA A 74 -5.51 3.18 -24.44
CA ALA A 74 -6.61 2.51 -25.14
C ALA A 74 -7.74 3.50 -25.50
N THR A 75 -7.98 4.49 -24.63
CA THR A 75 -9.00 5.53 -24.81
C THR A 75 -8.66 6.48 -25.96
N ASP A 76 -7.38 6.74 -26.25
CA ASP A 76 -6.97 7.63 -27.35
C ASP A 76 -7.31 7.05 -28.74
N ARG A 77 -7.22 5.73 -28.91
CA ARG A 77 -7.63 5.07 -30.16
C ARG A 77 -9.15 5.04 -30.33
N SER A 78 -9.91 4.80 -29.25
CA SER A 78 -11.37 4.83 -29.31
C SER A 78 -11.89 6.24 -29.59
N LEU A 79 -11.30 7.27 -28.97
CA LEU A 79 -11.60 8.69 -29.23
C LEU A 79 -11.31 9.09 -30.68
N LEU A 80 -10.17 8.70 -31.24
CA LEU A 80 -9.84 8.94 -32.66
C LEU A 80 -10.85 8.27 -33.59
N SER A 81 -11.23 7.02 -33.31
CA SER A 81 -12.22 6.30 -34.12
C SER A 81 -13.62 6.93 -34.01
N GLY A 82 -14.02 7.39 -32.83
CA GLY A 82 -15.29 8.08 -32.60
C GLY A 82 -15.39 9.41 -33.36
N VAL A 83 -14.30 10.20 -33.36
CA VAL A 83 -14.22 11.45 -34.14
C VAL A 83 -14.27 11.17 -35.64
N ALA A 84 -13.50 10.20 -36.12
CA ALA A 84 -13.46 9.87 -37.55
C ALA A 84 -14.81 9.38 -38.07
N ILE A 85 -15.48 8.47 -37.34
CA ILE A 85 -16.79 7.92 -37.72
C ILE A 85 -17.87 9.00 -37.69
N SER A 86 -17.91 9.83 -36.64
CA SER A 86 -18.89 10.93 -36.56
C SER A 86 -18.65 12.01 -37.62
N PHE A 87 -17.41 12.29 -38.00
CA PHE A 87 -17.08 13.19 -39.11
C PHE A 87 -17.54 12.62 -40.46
N LEU A 88 -17.23 11.35 -40.74
CA LEU A 88 -17.68 10.68 -41.97
C LEU A 88 -19.21 10.61 -42.07
N ALA A 89 -19.89 10.32 -40.95
CA ALA A 89 -21.35 10.30 -40.90
C ALA A 89 -21.97 11.70 -41.10
N CYS A 90 -21.33 12.74 -40.53
CA CYS A 90 -21.72 14.13 -40.72
C CYS A 90 -21.61 14.54 -42.21
N VAL A 91 -20.49 14.23 -42.86
CA VAL A 91 -20.27 14.52 -44.29
C VAL A 91 -21.25 13.74 -45.18
N LEU A 92 -21.48 12.47 -44.89
CA LEU A 92 -22.42 11.64 -45.65
C LEU A 92 -23.85 12.18 -45.55
N LEU A 93 -24.32 12.48 -44.34
CA LEU A 93 -25.68 13.00 -44.12
C LEU A 93 -25.84 14.39 -44.73
N TRP A 94 -24.81 15.24 -44.63
CA TRP A 94 -24.78 16.53 -45.31
C TRP A 94 -24.90 16.34 -46.84
N SER A 95 -24.06 15.52 -47.48
CA SER A 95 -24.16 15.26 -48.93
C SER A 95 -25.55 14.76 -49.32
N LEU A 96 -26.14 13.83 -48.57
CA LEU A 96 -27.50 13.33 -48.85
C LEU A 96 -28.58 14.42 -48.79
N ILE A 97 -28.44 15.40 -47.89
CA ILE A 97 -29.36 16.54 -47.77
C ILE A 97 -29.13 17.56 -48.89
N THR A 98 -27.87 17.88 -49.21
CA THR A 98 -27.53 18.89 -50.23
C THR A 98 -27.77 18.41 -51.64
N ASP A 99 -27.54 17.13 -51.92
CA ASP A 99 -27.76 16.49 -53.22
C ASP A 99 -29.23 16.03 -53.41
N ASN A 100 -30.12 16.41 -52.48
CA ASN A 100 -31.57 16.17 -52.51
C ASN A 100 -31.98 14.68 -52.60
N TYR A 101 -31.14 13.77 -52.10
CA TYR A 101 -31.47 12.34 -51.99
C TYR A 101 -32.54 12.06 -50.92
N ILE A 102 -32.69 12.97 -49.95
CA ILE A 102 -33.79 12.94 -48.99
C ILE A 102 -34.88 13.90 -49.48
N PRO A 103 -36.05 13.39 -49.91
CA PRO A 103 -37.10 14.24 -50.45
C PRO A 103 -37.72 15.13 -49.37
N TYR A 104 -38.21 16.31 -49.77
CA TYR A 104 -38.92 17.30 -48.91
C TYR A 104 -38.06 18.01 -47.85
N THR A 105 -36.75 17.98 -47.97
CA THR A 105 -35.84 18.68 -47.02
C THR A 105 -36.00 20.20 -47.07
N ASP A 106 -36.46 20.77 -48.18
CA ASP A 106 -36.70 22.19 -48.41
C ASP A 106 -38.12 22.67 -48.02
N LEU A 107 -39.01 21.74 -47.68
CA LEU A 107 -40.40 22.02 -47.29
C LEU A 107 -40.54 22.99 -46.11
N PRO A 108 -39.73 22.91 -45.03
CA PRO A 108 -39.84 23.83 -43.90
C PRO A 108 -39.52 25.28 -44.29
N ALA A 109 -38.54 25.49 -45.17
CA ALA A 109 -38.20 26.82 -45.67
C ALA A 109 -39.35 27.41 -46.50
N ARG A 110 -40.06 26.57 -47.26
CA ARG A 110 -41.23 26.97 -48.07
C ARG A 110 -42.46 27.27 -47.22
N LEU A 111 -42.68 26.52 -46.14
CA LEU A 111 -43.82 26.73 -45.21
C LEU A 111 -43.70 28.03 -44.41
N LEU A 112 -42.47 28.45 -44.09
CA LEU A 112 -42.20 29.65 -43.29
C LEU A 112 -42.06 30.93 -44.13
N THR A 113 -42.09 30.85 -45.46
CA THR A 113 -41.92 31.99 -46.38
C THR A 113 -43.13 32.18 -47.30
N PRO A 114 -43.39 33.41 -47.79
CA PRO A 114 -44.52 33.68 -48.69
C PRO A 114 -44.49 32.81 -49.96
N SER A 115 -45.65 32.28 -50.36
CA SER A 115 -45.79 31.41 -51.53
C SER A 115 -45.32 32.04 -52.84
N ASP A 116 -45.37 33.38 -52.92
CA ASP A 116 -45.04 34.15 -54.12
C ASP A 116 -43.52 34.19 -54.41
N TRP A 117 -42.70 33.70 -53.47
CA TRP A 117 -41.25 33.61 -53.62
C TRP A 117 -40.79 32.36 -54.38
N TRP A 118 -41.69 31.43 -54.63
CA TRP A 118 -41.43 30.10 -55.20
C TRP A 118 -42.21 29.91 -56.51
N GLU A 119 -41.71 29.08 -57.43
CA GLU A 119 -42.49 28.69 -58.61
C GLU A 119 -43.67 27.77 -58.24
N LYS A 120 -44.77 27.87 -58.99
CA LYS A 120 -45.95 27.01 -58.81
C LYS A 120 -45.56 25.53 -58.97
N TYR A 121 -46.16 24.67 -58.15
CA TYR A 121 -45.89 23.22 -58.10
C TYR A 121 -44.49 22.82 -57.59
N GLY A 122 -43.90 23.64 -56.72
CA GLY A 122 -42.72 23.25 -55.97
C GLY A 122 -41.40 23.35 -56.75
N GLY A 123 -41.37 24.19 -57.79
CA GLY A 123 -40.17 24.53 -58.55
C GLY A 123 -39.17 25.42 -57.77
N PRO A 124 -38.02 25.75 -58.39
CA PRO A 124 -36.96 26.56 -57.77
C PRO A 124 -37.46 27.95 -57.31
N PRO A 125 -36.72 28.62 -56.40
CA PRO A 125 -37.07 29.95 -55.95
C PRO A 125 -37.11 30.95 -57.11
N ARG A 126 -38.21 31.71 -57.21
CA ARG A 126 -38.49 32.66 -58.31
C ARG A 126 -37.91 34.05 -58.05
N THR A 127 -37.76 34.42 -56.78
CA THR A 127 -37.28 35.74 -56.35
C THR A 127 -35.94 35.63 -55.63
N GLY A 128 -35.14 36.71 -55.64
CA GLY A 128 -33.90 36.77 -54.86
C GLY A 128 -34.11 36.55 -53.36
N ALA A 129 -35.29 36.92 -52.83
CA ALA A 129 -35.69 36.66 -51.45
C ALA A 129 -35.89 35.15 -51.17
N GLY A 130 -36.47 34.39 -52.11
CA GLY A 130 -36.60 32.93 -52.01
C GLY A 130 -35.25 32.21 -52.04
N VAL A 131 -34.31 32.67 -52.88
CA VAL A 131 -32.94 32.14 -52.93
C VAL A 131 -32.22 32.38 -51.59
N ALA A 132 -32.31 33.59 -51.04
CA ALA A 132 -31.69 33.93 -49.76
C ALA A 132 -32.31 33.12 -48.59
N ALA A 133 -33.63 32.91 -48.59
CA ALA A 133 -34.30 32.10 -47.58
C ALA A 133 -33.86 30.63 -47.60
N LEU A 134 -33.75 30.03 -48.80
CA LEU A 134 -33.26 28.65 -48.95
C LEU A 134 -31.80 28.51 -48.50
N GLN A 135 -30.94 29.46 -48.85
CA GLN A 135 -29.55 29.48 -48.44
C GLN A 135 -29.40 29.65 -46.92
N THR A 136 -30.24 30.49 -46.30
CA THR A 136 -30.27 30.69 -44.84
C THR A 136 -30.69 29.41 -44.12
N TYR A 137 -31.73 28.75 -44.65
CA TYR A 137 -32.19 27.47 -44.12
C TYR A 137 -31.11 26.38 -44.23
N MET A 138 -30.45 26.24 -45.38
CA MET A 138 -29.37 25.27 -45.56
C MET A 138 -28.16 25.55 -44.66
N LEU A 139 -27.84 26.83 -44.42
CA LEU A 139 -26.81 27.24 -43.46
C LEU A 139 -27.18 26.81 -42.02
N LEU A 140 -28.44 27.00 -41.62
CA LEU A 140 -28.94 26.58 -40.32
C LEU A 140 -28.91 25.06 -40.15
N VAL A 141 -29.39 24.31 -41.16
CA VAL A 141 -29.38 22.84 -41.15
C VAL A 141 -27.95 22.32 -41.05
N THR A 142 -27.02 22.86 -41.86
CA THR A 142 -25.59 22.51 -41.80
C THR A 142 -24.99 22.82 -40.43
N GLY A 143 -25.29 24.00 -39.87
CA GLY A 143 -24.84 24.39 -38.54
C GLY A 143 -25.33 23.46 -37.42
N VAL A 144 -26.62 23.10 -37.45
CA VAL A 144 -27.22 22.16 -36.50
C VAL A 144 -26.60 20.76 -36.63
N LEU A 145 -26.37 20.29 -37.86
CA LEU A 145 -25.80 18.98 -38.15
C LEU A 145 -24.35 18.91 -37.64
N VAL A 146 -23.52 19.91 -37.95
CA VAL A 146 -22.14 19.99 -37.43
C VAL A 146 -22.14 20.07 -35.90
N TRP A 147 -23.02 20.86 -35.30
CA TRP A 147 -23.12 20.97 -33.85
C TRP A 147 -23.49 19.63 -33.20
N TRP A 148 -24.52 18.94 -33.71
CA TRP A 148 -24.98 17.65 -33.21
C TRP A 148 -23.90 16.57 -33.30
N PHE A 149 -23.25 16.43 -34.47
CA PHE A 149 -22.19 15.44 -34.67
C PHE A 149 -20.90 15.77 -33.92
N SER A 150 -20.58 17.06 -33.72
CA SER A 150 -19.43 17.47 -32.90
C SER A 150 -19.58 17.07 -31.43
N ARG A 151 -20.83 17.06 -30.92
CA ARG A 151 -21.17 16.64 -29.56
C ARG A 151 -21.19 15.12 -29.42
N LEU A 152 -21.80 14.41 -30.38
CA LEU A 152 -21.81 12.94 -30.43
C LEU A 152 -20.40 12.36 -30.56
N GLY A 153 -19.57 12.95 -31.41
CA GLY A 153 -18.18 12.53 -31.64
C GLY A 153 -17.19 13.02 -30.59
N SER A 154 -17.62 13.83 -29.62
CA SER A 154 -16.76 14.43 -28.60
C SER A 154 -15.53 15.17 -29.18
N TRP A 155 -15.71 15.88 -30.31
CA TRP A 155 -14.60 16.50 -31.06
C TRP A 155 -13.78 17.49 -30.22
N GLY A 156 -14.45 18.22 -29.31
CA GLY A 156 -13.79 19.13 -28.37
C GLY A 156 -12.83 18.42 -27.41
N LEU A 157 -13.26 17.29 -26.83
CA LEU A 157 -12.41 16.47 -25.95
C LEU A 157 -11.24 15.85 -26.72
N ALA A 158 -11.47 15.42 -27.95
CA ALA A 158 -10.42 14.88 -28.80
C ALA A 158 -9.37 15.93 -29.18
N PHE A 159 -9.79 17.16 -29.53
CA PHE A 159 -8.85 18.26 -29.78
C PHE A 159 -8.04 18.61 -28.53
N GLU A 160 -8.68 18.67 -27.36
CA GLU A 160 -7.99 18.98 -26.10
C GLU A 160 -6.98 17.88 -25.70
N ARG A 161 -7.34 16.60 -25.84
CA ARG A 161 -6.44 15.47 -25.48
C ARG A 161 -5.37 15.17 -26.51
N LEU A 162 -5.69 15.12 -27.80
CA LEU A 162 -4.77 14.62 -28.83
C LEU A 162 -3.86 15.71 -29.40
N VAL A 163 -4.36 16.94 -29.46
CA VAL A 163 -3.67 18.07 -30.10
C VAL A 163 -3.18 19.05 -29.04
N ALA A 164 -4.05 19.52 -28.14
CA ALA A 164 -3.68 20.53 -27.16
C ALA A 164 -2.77 20.01 -26.03
N ALA A 165 -2.89 18.73 -25.64
CA ALA A 165 -2.02 18.13 -24.62
C ALA A 165 -0.55 18.02 -25.05
N ARG A 166 -0.25 18.12 -26.36
CA ARG A 166 1.12 18.10 -26.91
C ARG A 166 1.84 19.46 -26.83
N GLY A 167 1.18 20.47 -26.26
CA GLY A 167 1.76 21.78 -25.96
C GLY A 167 1.16 22.94 -26.77
N PRO A 168 1.52 24.18 -26.41
CA PRO A 168 0.91 25.40 -26.97
C PRO A 168 1.14 25.54 -28.49
N ARG A 169 2.30 25.09 -28.99
CA ARG A 169 2.61 25.10 -30.43
C ARG A 169 1.75 24.13 -31.23
N ALA A 170 1.49 22.93 -30.68
CA ALA A 170 0.64 21.93 -31.31
C ALA A 170 -0.83 22.39 -31.34
N ARG A 171 -1.30 23.05 -30.29
CA ARG A 171 -2.63 23.68 -30.23
C ARG A 171 -2.80 24.77 -31.29
N ALA A 172 -1.81 25.65 -31.43
CA ALA A 172 -1.82 26.71 -32.44
C ALA A 172 -1.81 26.13 -33.87
N ALA A 173 -0.98 25.11 -34.12
CA ALA A 173 -0.95 24.42 -35.41
C ALA A 173 -2.27 23.73 -35.74
N GLY A 174 -2.88 23.03 -34.77
CA GLY A 174 -4.17 22.37 -34.96
C GLY A 174 -5.31 23.36 -35.21
N ALA A 175 -5.34 24.48 -34.48
CA ALA A 175 -6.30 25.56 -34.73
C ALA A 175 -6.11 26.20 -36.11
N ALA A 176 -4.86 26.38 -36.57
CA ALA A 176 -4.56 26.91 -37.90
C ALA A 176 -5.01 25.98 -39.03
N VAL A 177 -4.81 24.67 -38.88
CA VAL A 177 -5.28 23.67 -39.86
C VAL A 177 -6.81 23.64 -39.94
N LEU A 178 -7.50 23.69 -38.80
CA LEU A 178 -8.97 23.76 -38.77
C LEU A 178 -9.48 25.07 -39.39
N ALA A 179 -8.81 26.21 -39.13
CA ALA A 179 -9.13 27.49 -39.76
C ALA A 179 -8.95 27.44 -41.28
N LEU A 180 -7.85 26.85 -41.77
CA LEU A 180 -7.60 26.68 -43.19
C LEU A 180 -8.67 25.81 -43.86
N LEU A 181 -9.07 24.70 -43.23
CA LEU A 181 -10.15 23.84 -43.73
C LEU A 181 -11.49 24.60 -43.81
N THR A 182 -11.83 25.39 -42.80
CA THR A 182 -13.04 26.23 -42.84
C THR A 182 -12.99 27.26 -43.97
N VAL A 183 -11.84 27.90 -44.20
CA VAL A 183 -11.64 28.83 -45.33
C VAL A 183 -11.81 28.12 -46.67
N VAL A 184 -11.24 26.93 -46.84
CA VAL A 184 -11.37 26.15 -48.07
C VAL A 184 -12.83 25.76 -48.33
N ILE A 185 -13.57 25.32 -47.30
CA ILE A 185 -15.01 24.96 -47.40
C ILE A 185 -15.86 26.17 -47.82
N ILE A 186 -15.57 27.35 -47.27
CA ILE A 186 -16.25 28.60 -47.63
C ILE A 186 -15.89 29.01 -49.07
N TRP A 187 -14.63 28.86 -49.47
CA TRP A 187 -14.13 29.21 -50.80
C TRP A 187 -14.67 28.30 -51.91
N THR A 188 -14.82 27.00 -51.64
CA THR A 188 -15.35 26.02 -52.61
C THR A 188 -16.86 26.13 -52.83
N GLY A 189 -17.55 27.06 -52.13
CA GLY A 189 -18.99 27.28 -52.27
C GLY A 189 -19.87 26.20 -51.65
N THR A 190 -19.27 25.24 -50.91
CA THR A 190 -20.01 24.14 -50.27
C THR A 190 -20.93 24.62 -49.13
N VAL A 191 -20.61 25.76 -48.51
CA VAL A 191 -21.52 26.50 -47.63
C VAL A 191 -21.82 27.83 -48.33
N PRO A 192 -23.10 28.16 -48.62
CA PRO A 192 -23.47 29.34 -49.40
C PRO A 192 -23.41 30.63 -48.56
N LEU A 193 -22.28 30.89 -47.89
CA LEU A 193 -22.03 32.10 -47.09
C LEU A 193 -21.80 33.34 -47.97
N LEU A 194 -20.95 33.23 -49.00
CA LEU A 194 -20.70 34.33 -49.94
C LEU A 194 -21.92 34.66 -50.82
N PRO A 195 -22.64 33.67 -51.39
CA PRO A 195 -23.87 33.93 -52.16
C PRO A 195 -24.97 34.60 -51.34
N LEU A 196 -25.13 34.22 -50.07
CA LEU A 196 -26.16 34.76 -49.18
C LEU A 196 -25.89 36.22 -48.80
N LEU A 197 -24.63 36.57 -48.50
CA LEU A 197 -24.25 37.95 -48.21
C LEU A 197 -24.15 38.82 -49.49
N GLY A 198 -23.80 38.21 -50.62
CA GLY A 198 -23.67 38.89 -51.92
C GLY A 198 -25.00 39.11 -52.65
N GLY A 199 -26.00 38.24 -52.45
CA GLY A 199 -27.28 38.28 -53.16
C GLY A 199 -28.16 39.49 -52.83
N HIS A 200 -27.85 40.23 -51.76
CA HIS A 200 -28.53 41.46 -51.36
C HIS A 200 -27.83 42.74 -51.86
N LEU A 201 -26.70 42.61 -52.56
CA LEU A 201 -25.92 43.74 -53.07
C LEU A 201 -26.16 43.88 -54.59
N PRO A 202 -26.34 45.11 -55.12
CA PRO A 202 -26.56 45.35 -56.55
C PRO A 202 -25.25 45.22 -57.34
N LEU A 203 -24.65 44.03 -57.31
CA LEU A 203 -23.37 43.73 -57.94
C LEU A 203 -23.43 43.93 -59.46
N ALA A 204 -24.58 43.69 -60.09
CA ALA A 204 -24.78 43.84 -61.53
C ALA A 204 -24.71 45.30 -62.03
N GLU A 205 -24.90 46.29 -61.14
CA GLU A 205 -24.91 47.72 -61.49
C GLU A 205 -23.53 48.40 -61.25
N MET A 206 -22.54 47.64 -60.80
CA MET A 206 -21.22 48.14 -60.39
C MET A 206 -20.14 47.91 -61.45
N THR A 207 -19.15 48.81 -61.53
CA THR A 207 -17.95 48.60 -62.39
C THR A 207 -17.11 47.42 -61.89
N GLU A 208 -16.37 46.73 -62.77
CA GLU A 208 -15.57 45.53 -62.43
C GLU A 208 -14.63 45.73 -61.21
N GLY A 209 -14.05 46.93 -61.07
CA GLY A 209 -13.20 47.28 -59.92
C GLY A 209 -13.98 47.36 -58.60
N GLN A 210 -15.19 47.92 -58.62
CA GLN A 210 -16.07 48.01 -57.46
C GLN A 210 -16.63 46.64 -57.07
N GLN A 211 -16.99 45.80 -58.05
CA GLN A 211 -17.43 44.43 -57.81
C GLN A 211 -16.38 43.62 -57.06
N ARG A 212 -15.12 43.63 -57.53
CA ARG A 212 -14.02 42.90 -56.85
C ARG A 212 -13.82 43.39 -55.41
N LEU A 213 -13.83 44.70 -55.20
CA LEU A 213 -13.62 45.30 -53.89
C LEU A 213 -14.75 44.93 -52.91
N VAL A 214 -16.00 44.95 -53.37
CA VAL A 214 -17.18 44.55 -52.58
C VAL A 214 -17.15 43.04 -52.28
N THR A 215 -16.79 42.19 -53.23
CA THR A 215 -16.65 40.74 -53.01
C THR A 215 -15.58 40.43 -51.95
N TYR A 216 -14.42 41.12 -51.99
CA TYR A 216 -13.39 40.94 -50.97
C TYR A 216 -13.83 41.44 -49.59
N LEU A 217 -14.57 42.55 -49.51
CA LEU A 217 -15.15 43.05 -48.25
C LEU A 217 -16.16 42.07 -47.66
N VAL A 218 -17.06 41.53 -48.49
CA VAL A 218 -18.05 40.52 -48.06
C VAL A 218 -17.36 39.24 -47.59
N ALA A 219 -16.34 38.78 -48.31
CA ALA A 219 -15.54 37.63 -47.90
C ALA A 219 -14.80 37.90 -46.57
N ALA A 220 -14.24 39.09 -46.37
CA ALA A 220 -13.57 39.48 -45.14
C ALA A 220 -14.53 39.51 -43.94
N VAL A 221 -15.74 40.05 -44.12
CA VAL A 221 -16.79 40.07 -43.09
C VAL A 221 -17.28 38.66 -42.76
N ALA A 222 -17.46 37.81 -43.76
CA ALA A 222 -17.87 36.42 -43.57
C ALA A 222 -16.82 35.59 -42.82
N LEU A 223 -15.53 35.87 -43.04
CA LEU A 223 -14.41 35.14 -42.42
C LEU A 223 -14.01 35.66 -41.03
N ALA A 224 -14.31 36.92 -40.71
CA ALA A 224 -13.99 37.56 -39.43
C ALA A 224 -14.43 36.76 -38.17
N PRO A 225 -15.68 36.27 -38.05
CA PRO A 225 -16.09 35.51 -36.85
C PRO A 225 -15.33 34.19 -36.69
N PHE A 226 -14.98 33.52 -37.80
CA PHE A 226 -14.19 32.28 -37.78
C PHE A 226 -12.73 32.55 -37.36
N LEU A 227 -12.12 33.63 -37.85
CA LEU A 227 -10.80 34.07 -37.41
C LEU A 227 -10.76 34.37 -35.90
N VAL A 228 -11.77 35.07 -35.36
CA VAL A 228 -11.88 35.32 -33.91
C VAL A 228 -12.07 34.02 -33.12
N PHE A 229 -12.86 33.07 -33.64
CA PHE A 229 -13.07 31.78 -32.99
C PHE A 229 -11.78 30.95 -32.92
N PHE A 230 -11.06 30.80 -34.04
CA PHE A 230 -9.84 29.98 -34.09
C PHE A 230 -8.64 30.63 -33.37
N THR A 231 -8.54 31.96 -33.37
CA THR A 231 -7.54 32.68 -32.55
C THR A 231 -7.82 32.48 -31.06
N ARG A 232 -9.08 32.58 -30.61
CA ARG A 232 -9.45 32.23 -29.23
C ARG A 232 -9.18 30.76 -28.90
N LEU A 233 -9.43 29.84 -29.83
CA LEU A 233 -9.12 28.43 -29.65
C LEU A 233 -7.62 28.17 -29.49
N ALA A 234 -6.78 28.88 -30.25
CA ALA A 234 -5.31 28.81 -30.20
C ALA A 234 -4.73 29.45 -28.92
N LEU A 235 -5.33 30.56 -28.46
CA LEU A 235 -4.87 31.34 -27.31
C LEU A 235 -5.49 30.91 -25.97
N LYS A 236 -6.50 30.02 -25.97
CA LYS A 236 -7.10 29.49 -24.73
C LYS A 236 -6.00 28.79 -23.91
N PRO A 237 -5.71 29.24 -22.67
CA PRO A 237 -4.72 28.59 -21.83
C PRO A 237 -5.12 27.13 -21.66
N ALA A 238 -4.17 26.21 -21.85
CA ALA A 238 -4.42 24.81 -21.61
C ALA A 238 -5.00 24.68 -20.19
N PRO A 239 -6.11 23.94 -19.96
CA PRO A 239 -6.48 23.55 -18.61
C PRO A 239 -5.25 22.83 -18.09
N GLY A 240 -4.57 23.47 -17.14
CA GLY A 240 -3.34 22.94 -16.60
C GLY A 240 -3.67 21.52 -16.18
N ARG A 241 -3.03 20.54 -16.83
CA ARG A 241 -2.76 19.27 -16.17
C ARG A 241 -1.97 19.72 -14.94
N ARG A 242 -2.68 20.01 -13.85
CA ARG A 242 -2.18 19.79 -12.51
C ARG A 242 -1.93 18.28 -12.47
N ALA A 243 -0.87 17.84 -13.16
CA ALA A 243 0.13 17.13 -12.44
C ALA A 243 0.31 17.98 -11.18
N GLN A 244 -0.23 17.50 -10.07
CA GLN A 244 0.49 17.64 -8.83
C GLN A 244 1.88 17.06 -9.11
N ALA A 245 2.73 17.81 -9.82
CA ALA A 245 4.05 18.02 -9.33
C ALA A 245 3.77 18.51 -7.91
N ALA A 246 3.87 17.58 -6.96
CA ALA A 246 4.04 17.93 -5.56
C ALA A 246 4.96 19.15 -5.57
N PRO A 247 4.60 20.24 -4.89
CA PRO A 247 5.43 21.44 -4.89
C PRO A 247 6.86 20.96 -4.69
N ALA A 248 7.72 21.20 -5.69
CA ALA A 248 9.14 21.03 -5.50
C ALA A 248 9.40 21.82 -4.24
N ALA A 249 9.76 21.11 -3.17
CA ALA A 249 9.87 21.69 -1.85
C ALA A 249 10.66 22.99 -2.02
N ALA A 250 10.06 24.12 -1.62
CA ALA A 250 10.81 25.36 -1.45
C ALA A 250 12.13 24.98 -0.78
N PRO A 251 13.31 25.44 -1.26
CA PRO A 251 14.61 24.84 -0.96
C PRO A 251 14.71 24.56 0.53
N GLY A 252 14.41 23.32 0.90
CA GLY A 252 14.23 22.93 2.27
C GLY A 252 15.61 22.98 2.88
N ALA A 253 15.74 23.59 4.05
CA ALA A 253 16.97 23.55 4.82
C ALA A 253 17.51 22.11 4.80
N ASP A 254 18.79 21.95 4.45
CA ASP A 254 19.42 20.63 4.36
C ASP A 254 19.18 19.91 5.70
N PRO A 255 18.56 18.71 5.71
CA PRO A 255 18.36 17.95 6.95
C PRO A 255 19.67 17.72 7.72
N ALA A 256 20.82 17.72 7.03
CA ALA A 256 22.13 17.63 7.65
C ALA A 256 22.54 18.87 8.48
N ASP A 257 21.91 20.02 8.26
CA ASP A 257 22.24 21.29 8.93
C ASP A 257 21.55 21.47 10.29
N TRP A 258 20.64 20.57 10.66
CA TRP A 258 19.88 20.62 11.92
C TRP A 258 19.23 22.00 12.19
N SER A 259 18.60 22.56 11.15
CA SER A 259 18.02 23.91 11.17
C SER A 259 17.01 24.15 12.29
N GLU A 260 16.24 23.13 12.67
CA GLU A 260 15.30 23.21 13.81
C GLU A 260 16.02 23.41 15.15
N VAL A 261 17.13 22.70 15.38
CA VAL A 261 17.95 22.83 16.60
C VAL A 261 18.63 24.19 16.63
N ARG A 262 19.09 24.67 15.48
CA ARG A 262 19.67 26.01 15.32
C ARG A 262 18.63 27.11 15.61
N ALA A 263 17.41 26.96 15.09
CA ALA A 263 16.31 27.90 15.30
C ALA A 263 15.89 28.01 16.78
N ALA A 264 16.13 26.96 17.57
CA ALA A 264 15.91 26.96 19.02
C ALA A 264 17.07 27.59 19.84
N GLY A 265 18.07 28.19 19.18
CA GLY A 265 19.20 28.87 19.82
C GLY A 265 20.40 27.96 20.12
N LEU A 266 20.33 26.67 19.80
CA LEU A 266 21.42 25.70 20.02
C LEU A 266 22.36 25.61 18.82
N VAL A 267 22.93 26.74 18.41
CA VAL A 267 23.76 26.84 17.20
C VAL A 267 24.99 25.93 17.28
N GLY A 268 25.71 25.93 18.42
CA GLY A 268 26.91 25.10 18.59
C GLY A 268 26.63 23.60 18.57
N ALA A 269 25.48 23.16 19.10
CA ALA A 269 25.05 21.76 19.02
C ALA A 269 24.72 21.37 17.56
N ALA A 270 23.99 22.24 16.84
CA ALA A 270 23.66 22.01 15.42
C ALA A 270 24.93 21.94 14.54
N GLU A 271 25.90 22.83 14.75
CA GLU A 271 27.19 22.81 14.04
C GLU A 271 27.99 21.55 14.33
N ARG A 272 28.03 21.11 15.60
CA ARG A 272 28.70 19.87 15.99
C ARG A 272 28.09 18.66 15.29
N LEU A 273 26.76 18.56 15.27
CA LEU A 273 26.04 17.48 14.61
C LEU A 273 26.20 17.50 13.08
N GLY A 274 26.12 18.69 12.46
CA GLY A 274 26.37 18.85 11.02
C GLY A 274 27.79 18.48 10.62
N GLY A 275 28.78 18.85 11.43
CA GLY A 275 30.18 18.46 11.24
C GLY A 275 30.42 16.95 11.37
N GLU A 276 29.71 16.26 12.25
CA GLU A 276 29.81 14.79 12.37
C GLU A 276 29.07 14.04 11.26
N ALA A 277 27.95 14.57 10.77
CA ALA A 277 27.27 14.05 9.57
C ALA A 277 28.15 14.19 8.32
N GLY A 278 28.71 15.38 8.09
CA GLY A 278 29.64 15.64 6.99
C GLY A 278 30.98 14.91 7.12
N GLY A 279 31.42 14.62 8.34
CA GLY A 279 32.63 13.85 8.63
C GLY A 279 32.45 12.33 8.66
N GLY A 280 31.23 11.81 8.45
CA GLY A 280 30.95 10.37 8.41
C GLY A 280 31.00 9.66 9.78
N ARG A 281 30.92 10.40 10.88
CA ARG A 281 30.91 9.86 12.26
C ARG A 281 29.51 9.59 12.81
N MET A 282 28.48 10.01 12.06
CA MET A 282 27.05 9.82 12.36
C MET A 282 26.44 8.80 11.39
N ASN A 283 25.70 7.83 11.92
CA ASN A 283 24.91 6.89 11.13
C ASN A 283 23.40 7.26 11.16
N ASP A 284 22.59 6.47 10.45
CA ASP A 284 21.12 6.64 10.39
C ASP A 284 20.41 6.41 11.73
N VAL A 285 20.91 5.50 12.57
CA VAL A 285 20.41 5.25 13.93
C VAL A 285 20.67 6.45 14.84
N ASP A 286 21.88 7.00 14.82
CA ASP A 286 22.27 8.19 15.58
C ASP A 286 21.41 9.39 15.20
N PHE A 287 21.21 9.62 13.90
CA PHE A 287 20.34 10.69 13.42
C PHE A 287 18.90 10.50 13.90
N ALA A 288 18.35 9.28 13.76
CA ALA A 288 17.00 8.98 14.21
C ALA A 288 16.85 9.15 15.74
N ARG A 289 17.89 8.76 16.51
CA ARG A 289 17.96 8.88 17.97
C ARG A 289 18.01 10.33 18.43
N ILE A 290 18.90 11.12 17.87
CA ILE A 290 19.06 12.54 18.22
C ILE A 290 17.81 13.32 17.81
N ARG A 291 17.22 13.02 16.64
CA ARG A 291 15.93 13.59 16.24
C ARG A 291 14.82 13.23 17.24
N ARG A 292 14.74 11.97 17.68
CA ARG A 292 13.76 11.53 18.68
C ARG A 292 13.97 12.20 20.04
N ALA A 293 15.23 12.38 20.46
CA ALA A 293 15.57 13.12 21.66
C ALA A 293 15.18 14.59 21.55
N TRP A 294 15.39 15.22 20.38
CA TRP A 294 14.94 16.57 20.09
C TRP A 294 13.41 16.72 20.15
N GLU A 295 12.66 15.75 19.59
CA GLU A 295 11.19 15.72 19.73
C GLU A 295 10.75 15.68 21.20
N SER A 296 11.47 14.94 22.06
CA SER A 296 11.21 14.94 23.51
C SER A 296 11.51 16.29 24.17
N VAL A 297 12.55 17.01 23.73
CA VAL A 297 12.85 18.38 24.21
C VAL A 297 11.76 19.36 23.77
N ARG A 298 11.21 19.19 22.55
CA ARG A 298 10.07 20.00 22.08
C ARG A 298 8.80 19.75 22.89
N ALA A 299 8.58 18.52 23.35
CA ALA A 299 7.46 18.19 24.23
C ALA A 299 7.68 18.68 25.67
N ASP A 300 8.92 18.66 26.16
CA ASP A 300 9.31 19.06 27.51
C ASP A 300 10.58 19.95 27.46
N PRO A 301 10.42 21.28 27.42
CA PRO A 301 11.54 22.22 27.30
C PRO A 301 12.53 22.19 28.47
N THR A 302 12.18 21.58 29.61
CA THR A 302 13.11 21.46 30.75
C THR A 302 14.35 20.62 30.41
N ARG A 303 14.24 19.74 29.40
CA ARG A 303 15.31 18.84 28.94
C ARG A 303 16.32 19.51 28.02
N LEU A 304 16.09 20.77 27.63
CA LEU A 304 16.89 21.47 26.62
C LEU A 304 18.37 21.59 27.01
N ARG A 305 18.68 21.93 28.27
CA ARG A 305 20.07 22.03 28.75
C ARG A 305 20.79 20.69 28.71
N ALA A 306 20.16 19.65 29.24
CA ALA A 306 20.73 18.30 29.25
C ALA A 306 21.00 17.76 27.83
N PHE A 307 20.13 18.10 26.87
CA PHE A 307 20.33 17.76 25.46
C PHE A 307 21.52 18.51 24.85
N ASP A 308 21.60 19.82 25.06
CA ASP A 308 22.70 20.66 24.55
C ASP A 308 24.06 20.20 25.09
N ASP A 309 24.16 19.97 26.41
CA ASP A 309 25.38 19.47 27.05
C ASP A 309 25.79 18.10 26.50
N ALA A 310 24.84 17.17 26.40
CA ALA A 310 25.11 15.83 25.86
C ALA A 310 25.61 15.85 24.40
N VAL A 311 25.04 16.72 23.57
CA VAL A 311 25.44 16.86 22.16
C VAL A 311 26.79 17.57 22.03
N ARG A 312 27.10 18.57 22.85
CA ARG A 312 28.42 19.21 22.85
C ARG A 312 29.53 18.25 23.24
N ASP A 313 29.28 17.44 24.27
CA ASP A 313 30.26 16.50 24.80
C ASP A 313 30.47 15.30 23.88
N LYS A 314 29.37 14.66 23.46
CA LYS A 314 29.41 13.36 22.78
C LYS A 314 29.10 13.41 21.29
N GLY A 315 28.65 14.55 20.76
CA GLY A 315 28.28 14.69 19.35
C GLY A 315 27.17 13.72 18.93
N ALA A 316 27.40 12.98 17.84
CA ALA A 316 26.51 11.93 17.36
C ALA A 316 26.35 10.77 18.36
N GLY A 317 27.27 10.60 19.31
CA GLY A 317 27.15 9.64 20.41
C GLY A 317 26.27 10.10 21.58
N ALA A 318 25.55 11.21 21.43
CA ALA A 318 24.61 11.68 22.45
C ALA A 318 23.33 10.81 22.53
N CYS A 319 22.68 10.86 23.70
CA CYS A 319 21.38 10.24 23.98
C CYS A 319 21.30 8.74 23.62
N VAL A 320 22.41 8.00 23.77
CA VAL A 320 22.50 6.58 23.43
C VAL A 320 21.52 5.72 24.21
N HIS A 321 21.12 4.62 23.58
CA HIS A 321 20.35 3.54 24.19
C HIS A 321 21.05 3.02 25.48
N PRO A 322 20.32 2.51 26.49
CA PRO A 322 20.93 1.97 27.72
C PRO A 322 21.98 0.88 27.50
N SER A 323 21.91 0.12 26.40
CA SER A 323 22.95 -0.86 26.04
C SER A 323 24.28 -0.22 25.63
N GLY A 324 24.30 1.05 25.26
CA GLY A 324 25.46 1.76 24.72
C GLY A 324 25.68 1.55 23.22
N ASP A 325 24.93 0.65 22.58
CA ASP A 325 25.09 0.35 21.15
C ASP A 325 24.58 1.50 20.28
N ARG A 326 25.32 1.77 19.20
CA ARG A 326 24.94 2.76 18.17
C ARG A 326 24.44 2.13 16.88
N ASP A 327 24.52 0.81 16.77
CA ASP A 327 24.04 0.03 15.62
C ASP A 327 23.85 -1.44 16.03
N LEU A 328 23.20 -2.24 15.18
CA LEU A 328 23.18 -3.68 15.27
C LEU A 328 24.46 -4.30 14.69
N PRO A 329 24.88 -5.48 15.19
CA PRO A 329 26.08 -6.17 14.70
C PRO A 329 25.96 -6.59 13.23
N VAL A 330 24.76 -6.94 12.78
CA VAL A 330 24.46 -7.36 11.41
C VAL A 330 23.11 -6.78 11.01
N ARG A 331 23.03 -6.23 9.80
CA ARG A 331 21.79 -5.82 9.15
C ARG A 331 21.57 -6.67 7.90
N ALA A 332 20.56 -7.53 7.91
CA ALA A 332 20.21 -8.41 6.80
C ALA A 332 19.19 -7.79 5.82
N ALA A 333 18.41 -6.81 6.27
CA ALA A 333 17.42 -6.12 5.46
C ALA A 333 17.82 -4.65 5.19
N ARG A 334 17.17 -4.04 4.19
CA ARG A 334 17.35 -2.61 3.89
C ARG A 334 16.34 -1.79 4.69
N HIS A 335 16.84 -0.80 5.44
CA HIS A 335 16.06 0.05 6.35
C HIS A 335 16.16 1.52 5.99
N ASP A 336 15.11 2.27 6.28
CA ASP A 336 15.07 3.74 6.22
C ASP A 336 14.50 4.26 7.54
N LEU A 337 15.38 4.49 8.52
CA LEU A 337 14.99 4.93 9.87
C LEU A 337 14.38 6.33 9.90
N LEU A 338 14.55 7.14 8.85
CA LEU A 338 13.90 8.44 8.75
C LEU A 338 12.37 8.28 8.64
N THR A 339 11.92 7.34 7.80
CA THR A 339 10.51 6.97 7.63
C THR A 339 10.09 5.79 8.50
N ARG A 340 11.03 5.16 9.21
CA ARG A 340 10.86 3.93 10.01
C ARG A 340 10.40 2.73 9.16
N GLN A 341 10.88 2.67 7.92
CA GLN A 341 10.52 1.62 6.96
C GLN A 341 11.56 0.50 6.90
N VAL A 342 11.09 -0.73 6.71
CA VAL A 342 11.90 -1.88 6.25
C VAL A 342 11.40 -2.36 4.90
N LEU A 343 12.31 -2.57 3.96
CA LEU A 343 12.00 -3.13 2.65
C LEU A 343 11.88 -4.65 2.75
N LEU A 344 10.70 -5.20 2.43
CA LEU A 344 10.48 -6.65 2.38
C LEU A 344 10.72 -7.25 1.01
N GLY A 345 10.53 -6.46 -0.04
CA GLY A 345 10.57 -6.97 -1.41
C GLY A 345 10.05 -5.98 -2.44
N THR A 346 9.67 -6.51 -3.59
CA THR A 346 9.16 -5.73 -4.72
C THR A 346 7.80 -6.27 -5.16
N VAL A 347 6.86 -5.37 -5.43
CA VAL A 347 5.57 -5.72 -6.03
C VAL A 347 5.81 -6.20 -7.45
N GLU A 348 5.23 -7.34 -7.82
CA GLU A 348 5.43 -7.93 -9.15
C GLU A 348 4.89 -7.02 -10.26
N ASP A 349 5.64 -6.91 -11.37
CA ASP A 349 5.26 -6.11 -12.56
C ASP A 349 4.38 -6.96 -13.48
N GLY A 350 3.19 -7.35 -12.99
CA GLY A 350 2.22 -8.13 -13.72
C GLY A 350 0.83 -7.49 -13.67
N GLU A 351 -0.04 -7.86 -14.61
CA GLU A 351 -1.38 -7.26 -14.77
C GLU A 351 -2.23 -7.32 -13.50
N ARG A 352 -2.01 -8.36 -12.68
CA ARG A 352 -2.70 -8.63 -11.43
C ARG A 352 -2.51 -7.56 -10.35
N ASN A 353 -1.41 -6.82 -10.40
CA ASN A 353 -1.17 -5.70 -9.48
C ASN A 353 -1.67 -4.40 -10.11
N PRO A 354 -2.24 -3.46 -9.33
CA PRO A 354 -2.59 -2.13 -9.82
C PRO A 354 -1.39 -1.45 -10.47
N TYR A 355 -1.59 -0.81 -11.62
CA TYR A 355 -0.52 -0.23 -12.44
C TYR A 355 0.43 0.69 -11.65
N ALA A 356 -0.12 1.52 -10.75
CA ALA A 356 0.65 2.42 -9.90
C ALA A 356 1.58 1.69 -8.90
N ARG A 357 1.29 0.42 -8.59
CA ARG A 357 2.03 -0.41 -7.62
C ARG A 357 3.01 -1.36 -8.29
N ARG A 358 2.85 -1.66 -9.58
CA ARG A 358 3.72 -2.59 -10.32
C ARG A 358 5.20 -2.14 -10.29
N GLY A 359 6.09 -3.05 -9.87
CA GLY A 359 7.53 -2.79 -9.77
C GLY A 359 7.95 -1.90 -8.59
N THR A 360 7.02 -1.45 -7.75
CA THR A 360 7.35 -0.62 -6.57
C THR A 360 7.94 -1.47 -5.44
N GLY A 361 8.86 -0.88 -4.67
CA GLY A 361 9.35 -1.50 -3.44
C GLY A 361 8.24 -1.57 -2.39
N LEU A 362 8.13 -2.70 -1.70
CA LEU A 362 7.15 -2.93 -0.65
C LEU A 362 7.82 -2.84 0.73
N ALA A 363 7.27 -1.99 1.60
CA ALA A 363 7.83 -1.69 2.90
C ALA A 363 6.82 -1.82 4.04
N LEU A 364 7.30 -2.16 5.24
CA LEU A 364 6.51 -2.08 6.47
C LEU A 364 7.08 -1.01 7.39
N ASP A 365 6.19 -0.33 8.11
CA ASP A 365 6.51 0.68 9.12
C ASP A 365 5.54 0.58 10.31
N PRO A 366 5.84 1.20 11.47
CA PRO A 366 4.95 1.18 12.63
C PRO A 366 3.50 1.60 12.33
N GLY A 367 3.27 2.46 11.33
CA GLY A 367 1.95 2.90 10.91
C GLY A 367 1.09 1.81 10.27
N VAL A 368 1.68 0.77 9.68
CA VAL A 368 0.94 -0.44 9.24
C VAL A 368 1.02 -1.55 10.27
N LEU A 369 2.17 -1.73 10.91
CA LEU A 369 2.37 -2.75 11.95
C LEU A 369 1.49 -2.52 13.18
N GLY A 370 1.12 -1.28 13.48
CA GLY A 370 0.18 -0.94 14.56
C GLY A 370 -1.26 -1.39 14.31
N THR A 371 -1.59 -1.93 13.13
CA THR A 371 -2.86 -2.65 12.91
C THR A 371 -2.72 -4.16 13.03
N SER A 372 -1.53 -4.64 13.43
CA SER A 372 -1.14 -6.05 13.50
C SER A 372 -1.13 -6.76 12.14
N LEU A 373 -0.25 -7.77 12.01
CA LEU A 373 -0.02 -8.53 10.78
C LEU A 373 -0.20 -10.02 11.03
N LEU A 374 -1.07 -10.67 10.27
CA LEU A 374 -1.20 -12.12 10.21
C LEU A 374 -0.57 -12.65 8.93
N ALA A 375 0.34 -13.61 9.06
CA ALA A 375 1.05 -14.25 7.97
C ALA A 375 0.81 -15.77 7.97
N VAL A 376 0.15 -16.29 6.94
CA VAL A 376 -0.21 -17.71 6.83
C VAL A 376 0.54 -18.34 5.66
N GLY A 377 1.10 -19.51 5.90
CA GLY A 377 1.51 -20.43 4.83
C GLY A 377 2.39 -21.56 5.33
N PRO A 378 2.64 -22.58 4.51
CA PRO A 378 3.35 -23.78 4.95
C PRO A 378 4.74 -23.53 5.54
N SER A 379 5.26 -24.51 6.26
CA SER A 379 6.66 -24.53 6.69
C SER A 379 7.62 -24.43 5.50
N GLY A 380 8.77 -23.77 5.67
CA GLY A 380 9.78 -23.64 4.60
C GLY A 380 9.52 -22.54 3.56
N THR A 381 8.37 -21.86 3.59
CA THR A 381 8.04 -20.73 2.69
C THR A 381 8.84 -19.45 2.97
N GLY A 382 9.66 -19.44 4.03
CA GLY A 382 10.53 -18.32 4.37
C GLY A 382 9.92 -17.26 5.30
N LYS A 383 8.80 -17.55 5.99
CA LYS A 383 8.15 -16.62 6.96
C LYS A 383 9.16 -15.99 7.94
N THR A 384 9.93 -16.81 8.64
CA THR A 384 10.95 -16.34 9.61
C THR A 384 12.01 -15.46 8.93
N ALA A 385 12.61 -15.94 7.84
CA ALA A 385 13.77 -15.31 7.22
C ALA A 385 13.44 -14.07 6.37
N ARG A 386 12.24 -14.01 5.77
CA ARG A 386 11.84 -12.98 4.80
C ARG A 386 10.80 -11.98 5.34
N LEU A 387 10.18 -12.27 6.48
CA LEU A 387 9.19 -11.39 7.11
C LEU A 387 9.54 -11.10 8.56
N VAL A 388 9.62 -12.12 9.43
CA VAL A 388 9.78 -11.92 10.88
C VAL A 388 11.13 -11.25 11.19
N ARG A 389 12.23 -11.84 10.71
CA ARG A 389 13.58 -11.31 10.96
C ARG A 389 13.77 -9.88 10.45
N PRO A 390 13.43 -9.51 9.20
CA PRO A 390 13.50 -8.11 8.75
C PRO A 390 12.69 -7.13 9.60
N VAL A 391 11.48 -7.51 10.02
CA VAL A 391 10.63 -6.66 10.87
C VAL A 391 11.22 -6.49 12.25
N VAL A 392 11.66 -7.58 12.89
CA VAL A 392 12.32 -7.54 14.21
C VAL A 392 13.61 -6.73 14.15
N GLU A 393 14.44 -6.92 13.12
CA GLU A 393 15.68 -6.15 12.92
C GLU A 393 15.40 -4.65 12.77
N SER A 394 14.37 -4.27 11.99
CA SER A 394 13.96 -2.87 11.83
C SER A 394 13.51 -2.24 13.14
N LEU A 395 12.75 -2.97 13.93
CA LEU A 395 12.26 -2.51 15.23
C LEU A 395 13.36 -2.49 16.28
N ALA A 396 14.35 -3.37 16.19
CA ALA A 396 15.54 -3.34 17.04
C ALA A 396 16.41 -2.10 16.75
N LEU A 397 16.58 -1.72 15.47
CA LEU A 397 17.21 -0.43 15.11
C LEU A 397 16.41 0.77 15.62
N GLN A 398 15.08 0.71 15.53
CA GLN A 398 14.21 1.75 16.09
C GLN A 398 14.27 1.81 17.63
N ALA A 399 14.46 0.68 18.31
CA ALA A 399 14.69 0.64 19.76
C ALA A 399 16.02 1.32 20.13
N LEU A 400 17.11 1.05 19.40
CA LEU A 400 18.37 1.78 19.56
C LEU A 400 18.22 3.29 19.33
N ALA A 401 17.28 3.71 18.49
CA ALA A 401 16.92 5.09 18.27
C ALA A 401 15.90 5.66 19.30
N GLY A 402 15.48 4.88 20.30
CA GLY A 402 14.51 5.31 21.32
C GLY A 402 13.09 5.50 20.77
N GLN A 403 12.71 4.76 19.72
CA GLN A 403 11.42 4.90 19.01
C GLN A 403 10.49 3.69 19.19
N ALA A 404 11.03 2.54 19.59
CA ALA A 404 10.26 1.29 19.71
C ALA A 404 10.75 0.41 20.86
N ALA A 405 9.91 -0.55 21.26
CA ALA A 405 10.26 -1.70 22.09
C ALA A 405 9.79 -2.96 21.37
N VAL A 406 10.64 -3.99 21.28
CA VAL A 406 10.36 -5.19 20.49
C VAL A 406 10.61 -6.46 21.30
N VAL A 407 9.66 -7.38 21.22
CA VAL A 407 9.75 -8.74 21.76
C VAL A 407 9.61 -9.71 20.60
N ALA A 408 10.66 -10.49 20.35
CA ALA A 408 10.67 -11.52 19.33
C ALA A 408 10.62 -12.88 20.01
N VAL A 409 9.60 -13.68 19.71
CA VAL A 409 9.39 -15.01 20.27
C VAL A 409 9.48 -16.02 19.15
N GLY A 410 10.32 -17.03 19.34
CA GLY A 410 10.46 -18.12 18.38
C GLY A 410 10.92 -19.39 19.07
N ALA A 411 10.92 -20.49 18.32
CA ALA A 411 11.49 -21.73 18.81
C ALA A 411 12.99 -21.58 19.08
N ALA A 412 13.52 -22.36 20.02
CA ALA A 412 14.96 -22.46 20.25
C ALA A 412 15.69 -22.82 18.94
N GLY A 413 16.66 -21.99 18.56
CA GLY A 413 17.40 -22.11 17.29
C GLY A 413 16.73 -21.44 16.08
N SER A 414 15.61 -20.74 16.27
CA SER A 414 15.04 -19.87 15.24
C SER A 414 16.03 -18.76 14.86
N ARG A 415 16.11 -18.43 13.56
CA ARG A 415 17.05 -17.44 13.03
C ARG A 415 16.49 -16.03 13.14
N LEU A 416 16.18 -15.58 14.35
CA LEU A 416 15.64 -14.24 14.61
C LEU A 416 16.72 -13.14 14.63
N GLY A 417 17.98 -13.53 14.79
CA GLY A 417 19.13 -12.61 14.80
C GLY A 417 20.23 -13.12 15.73
N PRO A 418 21.43 -12.54 15.66
CA PRO A 418 22.51 -12.85 16.60
C PRO A 418 22.14 -12.37 18.03
N ASP A 419 22.79 -12.93 19.04
CA ASP A 419 22.48 -12.63 20.45
C ASP A 419 22.77 -11.15 20.78
N GLU A 420 23.85 -10.60 20.22
CA GLU A 420 24.30 -9.21 20.44
C GLU A 420 23.32 -8.17 19.88
N ALA A 421 22.29 -8.59 19.14
CA ALA A 421 21.23 -7.71 18.68
C ALA A 421 20.16 -7.41 19.76
N TYR A 422 20.18 -8.12 20.90
CA TYR A 422 19.15 -8.07 21.94
C TYR A 422 19.74 -7.67 23.30
N ASP A 423 18.95 -6.91 24.08
CA ASP A 423 19.31 -6.52 25.44
C ASP A 423 19.00 -7.64 26.44
N ILE A 424 17.92 -8.38 26.17
CA ILE A 424 17.41 -9.45 27.03
C ILE A 424 17.15 -10.67 26.15
N ILE A 425 17.75 -11.80 26.53
CA ILE A 425 17.53 -13.09 25.91
C ILE A 425 17.07 -14.06 26.99
N VAL A 426 15.86 -14.58 26.81
CA VAL A 426 15.26 -15.60 27.68
C VAL A 426 15.24 -16.91 26.92
N ARG A 427 16.07 -17.87 27.33
CA ARG A 427 16.13 -19.21 26.75
C ARG A 427 15.45 -20.19 27.70
N VAL A 428 14.17 -20.42 27.48
CA VAL A 428 13.35 -21.19 28.42
C VAL A 428 13.80 -22.64 28.46
N GLY A 429 14.21 -23.10 29.65
CA GLY A 429 14.73 -24.46 29.87
C GLY A 429 16.21 -24.66 29.48
N ASP A 430 16.92 -23.59 29.10
CA ASP A 430 18.36 -23.63 28.87
C ASP A 430 19.10 -23.12 30.11
N PRO A 431 19.98 -23.92 30.74
CA PRO A 431 20.73 -23.50 31.93
C PRO A 431 21.71 -22.34 31.66
N ALA A 432 22.04 -22.05 30.40
CA ALA A 432 22.87 -20.91 30.02
C ALA A 432 22.09 -19.59 29.93
N SER A 433 20.76 -19.61 30.12
CA SER A 433 19.94 -18.40 30.10
C SER A 433 20.30 -17.46 31.26
N VAL A 434 20.69 -16.23 30.93
CA VAL A 434 20.98 -15.18 31.94
C VAL A 434 19.69 -14.55 32.49
N HIS A 435 18.64 -14.52 31.68
CA HIS A 435 17.34 -13.97 32.05
C HIS A 435 16.30 -15.08 32.15
N ASP A 436 15.34 -14.86 33.04
CA ASP A 436 14.20 -15.74 33.29
C ASP A 436 12.92 -15.05 32.81
N LEU A 437 11.81 -15.78 32.68
CA LEU A 437 10.49 -15.22 32.35
C LEU A 437 9.65 -15.09 33.62
N ASP A 438 9.10 -13.90 33.87
CA ASP A 438 8.10 -13.71 34.91
C ASP A 438 6.75 -14.31 34.48
N LEU A 439 6.35 -15.40 35.15
CA LEU A 439 5.10 -16.09 34.91
C LEU A 439 3.86 -15.21 35.18
N TYR A 440 3.99 -14.25 36.11
CA TYR A 440 2.92 -13.37 36.57
C TYR A 440 2.87 -12.04 35.83
N GLY A 441 3.74 -11.81 34.83
CA GLY A 441 3.70 -10.64 33.97
C GLY A 441 4.09 -9.32 34.65
N GLY A 442 4.81 -9.38 35.77
CA GLY A 442 5.28 -8.21 36.51
C GLY A 442 4.20 -7.43 37.24
N THR A 443 2.98 -7.98 37.36
CA THR A 443 1.92 -7.34 38.14
C THR A 443 2.11 -7.55 39.63
N ALA A 444 1.62 -6.61 40.43
CA ALA A 444 1.48 -6.73 41.86
C ALA A 444 0.01 -7.01 42.25
N ASP A 445 -0.87 -7.29 41.30
CA ASP A 445 -2.28 -7.60 41.55
C ASP A 445 -2.53 -9.11 41.35
N PRO A 446 -2.93 -9.86 42.39
CA PRO A 446 -3.17 -11.31 42.27
C PRO A 446 -4.29 -11.64 41.28
N ASP A 447 -5.30 -10.78 41.12
CA ASP A 447 -6.42 -11.03 40.19
C ASP A 447 -5.97 -10.88 38.73
N GLU A 448 -5.16 -9.86 38.43
CA GLU A 448 -4.54 -9.69 37.11
C GLU A 448 -3.63 -10.88 36.78
N ALA A 449 -2.78 -11.30 37.73
CA ALA A 449 -1.90 -12.44 37.58
C ALA A 449 -2.68 -13.75 37.33
N ALA A 450 -3.74 -13.97 38.10
CA ALA A 450 -4.61 -15.13 37.96
C ALA A 450 -5.34 -15.16 36.62
N GLY A 451 -5.81 -14.00 36.13
CA GLY A 451 -6.42 -13.87 34.81
C GLY A 451 -5.45 -14.23 33.68
N LEU A 452 -4.21 -13.72 33.73
CA LEU A 452 -3.16 -14.02 32.75
C LEU A 452 -2.80 -15.51 32.74
N LEU A 453 -2.68 -16.13 33.92
CA LEU A 453 -2.38 -17.55 34.05
C LEU A 453 -3.53 -18.44 33.60
N ALA A 454 -4.78 -18.11 33.94
CA ALA A 454 -5.96 -18.84 33.47
C ALA A 454 -6.04 -18.84 31.95
N GLU A 455 -5.84 -17.67 31.35
CA GLU A 455 -5.82 -17.49 29.90
C GLU A 455 -4.73 -18.37 29.25
N ALA A 456 -3.54 -18.39 29.83
CA ALA A 456 -2.44 -19.21 29.35
C ALA A 456 -2.71 -20.71 29.51
N PHE A 457 -3.18 -21.16 30.67
CA PHE A 457 -3.26 -22.58 31.01
C PHE A 457 -4.47 -23.26 30.37
N VAL A 458 -5.64 -22.63 30.43
CA VAL A 458 -6.90 -23.27 30.03
C VAL A 458 -7.64 -22.57 28.89
N GLY A 459 -7.11 -21.47 28.36
CA GLY A 459 -7.76 -20.73 27.26
C GLY A 459 -7.95 -21.52 25.96
N ASP A 460 -7.25 -22.64 25.78
CA ASP A 460 -7.42 -23.58 24.67
C ASP A 460 -8.23 -24.84 25.01
N VAL A 461 -8.59 -25.04 26.28
CA VAL A 461 -9.25 -26.28 26.73
C VAL A 461 -10.77 -26.15 26.53
N PRO A 462 -11.39 -26.95 25.64
CA PRO A 462 -12.82 -26.87 25.39
C PRO A 462 -13.63 -27.18 26.65
N GLY A 463 -14.66 -26.38 26.92
CA GLY A 463 -15.61 -26.61 28.02
C GLY A 463 -15.16 -26.09 29.39
N ILE A 464 -13.95 -25.56 29.54
CA ILE A 464 -13.50 -24.88 30.77
C ILE A 464 -13.75 -23.37 30.64
N ASP A 465 -14.44 -22.77 31.62
CA ASP A 465 -14.61 -21.31 31.69
C ASP A 465 -13.34 -20.67 32.25
N VAL A 466 -12.65 -19.89 31.40
CA VAL A 466 -11.43 -19.14 31.77
C VAL A 466 -11.67 -18.22 32.96
N ARG A 467 -12.85 -17.59 33.08
CA ARG A 467 -13.15 -16.71 34.21
C ARG A 467 -13.22 -17.48 35.52
N ARG A 468 -13.84 -18.67 35.49
CA ARG A 468 -13.89 -19.55 36.66
C ARG A 468 -12.48 -20.02 37.04
N ALA A 469 -11.67 -20.39 36.06
CA ALA A 469 -10.27 -20.77 36.28
C ALA A 469 -9.44 -19.62 36.88
N ALA A 470 -9.64 -18.38 36.41
CA ALA A 470 -9.02 -17.19 36.98
C ALA A 470 -9.44 -16.99 38.45
N THR A 471 -10.72 -17.15 38.78
CA THR A 471 -11.18 -17.11 40.17
C THR A 471 -10.51 -18.19 41.03
N THR A 472 -10.44 -19.42 40.54
CA THR A 472 -9.76 -20.53 41.25
C THR A 472 -8.29 -20.22 41.51
N LEU A 473 -7.58 -19.64 40.55
CA LEU A 473 -6.20 -19.20 40.70
C LEU A 473 -6.08 -18.02 41.69
N ALA A 474 -6.96 -17.02 41.60
CA ALA A 474 -6.95 -15.86 42.50
C ALA A 474 -7.16 -16.26 43.97
N GLN A 475 -8.04 -17.23 44.22
CA GLN A 475 -8.30 -17.80 45.54
C GLN A 475 -7.13 -18.58 46.15
N LEU A 476 -6.08 -18.85 45.37
CA LEU A 476 -4.84 -19.48 45.84
C LEU A 476 -3.67 -18.47 45.85
N ILE A 477 -3.49 -17.74 44.75
CA ILE A 477 -2.39 -16.78 44.56
C ILE A 477 -2.52 -15.58 45.51
N GLY A 478 -3.73 -15.05 45.69
CA GLY A 478 -3.98 -13.92 46.59
C GLY A 478 -3.61 -14.27 48.04
N PRO A 479 -4.19 -15.34 48.63
CA PRO A 479 -3.83 -15.78 49.97
C PRO A 479 -2.35 -16.17 50.11
N PHE A 480 -1.76 -16.82 49.11
CA PHE A 480 -0.33 -17.14 49.14
C PHE A 480 0.55 -15.88 49.21
N ARG A 481 0.24 -14.87 48.40
CA ARG A 481 0.99 -13.62 48.42
C ARG A 481 0.85 -12.85 49.72
N GLU A 482 -0.33 -12.84 50.34
CA GLU A 482 -0.51 -12.23 51.66
C GLU A 482 0.32 -12.96 52.74
N ALA A 483 0.38 -14.29 52.67
CA ALA A 483 1.13 -15.10 53.64
C ALA A 483 2.66 -14.97 53.48
N TYR A 484 3.16 -14.98 52.25
CA TYR A 484 4.59 -15.11 51.95
C TYR A 484 5.24 -13.86 51.34
N GLY A 485 4.46 -12.80 51.05
CA GLY A 485 4.95 -11.56 50.44
C GLY A 485 5.38 -11.69 48.97
N ARG A 486 5.19 -12.86 48.35
CA ARG A 486 5.55 -13.18 46.96
C ARG A 486 4.50 -14.07 46.32
N PHE A 487 4.50 -14.19 45.00
CA PHE A 487 3.71 -15.20 44.31
C PHE A 487 4.31 -16.61 44.47
N PRO A 488 3.48 -17.66 44.36
CA PRO A 488 3.98 -19.03 44.46
C PRO A 488 4.94 -19.35 43.32
N ALA A 489 5.95 -20.17 43.57
CA ALA A 489 6.73 -20.78 42.51
C ALA A 489 5.88 -21.84 41.79
N VAL A 490 6.31 -22.28 40.60
CA VAL A 490 5.57 -23.28 39.81
C VAL A 490 5.25 -24.57 40.59
N PRO A 491 6.19 -25.18 41.36
CA PRO A 491 5.88 -26.39 42.13
C PRO A 491 4.85 -26.12 43.23
N GLU A 492 4.98 -25.00 43.94
CA GLU A 492 4.05 -24.60 45.02
C GLU A 492 2.65 -24.35 44.45
N LEU A 493 2.56 -23.67 43.30
CA LEU A 493 1.30 -23.43 42.61
C LEU A 493 0.65 -24.76 42.20
N ARG A 494 1.43 -25.70 41.67
CA ARG A 494 0.94 -27.03 41.31
C ARG A 494 0.41 -27.77 42.54
N GLU A 495 1.16 -27.82 43.64
CA GLU A 495 0.73 -28.50 44.88
C GLU A 495 -0.57 -27.90 45.45
N LEU A 496 -0.73 -26.58 45.38
CA LEU A 496 -1.95 -25.89 45.80
C LEU A 496 -3.14 -26.22 44.88
N LEU A 497 -2.93 -26.35 43.57
CA LEU A 497 -3.96 -26.69 42.60
C LEU A 497 -4.37 -28.17 42.67
N ASP A 498 -3.40 -29.08 42.83
CA ASP A 498 -3.59 -30.49 43.17
C ASP A 498 -4.30 -30.66 44.51
N GLY A 499 -4.20 -29.63 45.37
CA GLY A 499 -4.77 -29.56 46.70
C GLY A 499 -4.13 -30.54 47.65
N VAL A 500 -2.81 -30.59 47.62
CA VAL A 500 -1.99 -31.36 48.55
C VAL A 500 -2.28 -30.88 49.98
N PRO A 501 -2.71 -31.76 50.90
CA PRO A 501 -3.15 -31.35 52.23
C PRO A 501 -2.08 -30.60 53.04
N SER A 502 -0.81 -30.98 52.92
CA SER A 502 0.30 -30.32 53.62
C SER A 502 0.51 -28.88 53.13
N ALA A 503 0.48 -28.65 51.82
CA ALA A 503 0.66 -27.32 51.23
C ALA A 503 -0.48 -26.37 51.64
N LEU A 504 -1.73 -26.84 51.56
CA LEU A 504 -2.91 -26.07 51.97
C LEU A 504 -2.93 -25.78 53.48
N THR A 505 -2.55 -26.76 54.30
CA THR A 505 -2.45 -26.57 55.76
C THR A 505 -1.37 -25.56 56.12
N ALA A 506 -0.20 -25.63 55.48
CA ALA A 506 0.88 -24.67 55.68
C ALA A 506 0.46 -23.24 55.28
N LEU A 507 -0.18 -23.08 54.12
CA LEU A 507 -0.72 -21.79 53.67
C LEU A 507 -1.74 -21.23 54.67
N ARG A 508 -2.66 -22.08 55.15
CA ARG A 508 -3.67 -21.67 56.15
C ARG A 508 -3.01 -21.19 57.44
N GLN A 509 -2.06 -21.95 57.99
CA GLN A 509 -1.36 -21.58 59.22
C GLN A 509 -0.59 -20.26 59.07
N ALA A 510 0.06 -20.05 57.92
CA ALA A 510 0.75 -18.80 57.63
C ALA A 510 -0.23 -17.61 57.57
N LEU A 511 -1.40 -17.78 56.94
CA LEU A 511 -2.45 -16.76 56.87
C LEU A 511 -3.09 -16.44 58.22
N GLU A 512 -3.28 -17.43 59.09
CA GLU A 512 -3.78 -17.20 60.44
C GLU A 512 -2.83 -16.28 61.23
N GLY A 513 -1.52 -16.39 60.97
CA GLY A 513 -0.49 -15.50 61.51
C GLY A 513 -0.56 -14.05 61.01
N THR A 514 -1.12 -13.78 59.83
CA THR A 514 -1.24 -12.40 59.28
C THR A 514 -2.51 -11.68 59.76
N GLY A 515 -3.48 -12.40 60.32
CA GLY A 515 -4.75 -11.84 60.81
C GLY A 515 -5.70 -11.35 59.71
N ARG A 516 -5.42 -11.63 58.43
CA ARG A 516 -6.27 -11.22 57.29
C ARG A 516 -7.43 -12.19 57.04
N GLN A 517 -8.51 -12.04 57.81
CA GLN A 517 -9.72 -12.87 57.73
C GLN A 517 -10.37 -12.93 56.33
N ALA A 518 -10.21 -11.90 55.49
CA ALA A 518 -10.71 -11.94 54.12
C ALA A 518 -10.02 -13.01 53.27
N MET A 519 -8.70 -13.15 53.38
CA MET A 519 -7.92 -14.13 52.61
C MET A 519 -8.16 -15.56 53.09
N LEU A 520 -8.40 -15.76 54.39
CA LEU A 520 -8.85 -17.05 54.92
C LEU A 520 -10.20 -17.47 54.33
N ARG A 521 -11.14 -16.53 54.17
CA ARG A 521 -12.45 -16.82 53.55
C ARG A 521 -12.34 -17.20 52.07
N GLU A 522 -11.42 -16.58 51.33
CA GLU A 522 -11.15 -16.96 49.94
C GLU A 522 -10.58 -18.38 49.84
N LEU A 523 -9.61 -18.71 50.70
CA LEU A 523 -9.06 -20.07 50.77
C LEU A 523 -10.13 -21.09 51.16
N ASP A 524 -10.96 -20.80 52.17
CA ASP A 524 -12.08 -21.66 52.56
C ASP A 524 -13.10 -21.85 51.42
N ALA A 525 -13.34 -20.80 50.63
CA ALA A 525 -14.21 -20.89 49.46
C ALA A 525 -13.62 -21.84 48.40
N ARG A 526 -12.32 -21.77 48.13
CA ARG A 526 -11.63 -22.69 47.21
C ARG A 526 -11.72 -24.14 47.69
N LEU A 527 -11.46 -24.39 48.98
CA LEU A 527 -11.52 -25.73 49.57
C LEU A 527 -12.91 -26.37 49.44
N ARG A 528 -13.99 -25.59 49.61
CA ARG A 528 -15.37 -26.08 49.41
C ARG A 528 -15.69 -26.43 47.96
N GLN A 529 -15.07 -25.73 47.01
CA GLN A 529 -15.29 -25.96 45.57
C GLN A 529 -14.43 -27.12 45.04
N GLN A 530 -13.39 -27.51 45.77
CA GLN A 530 -12.45 -28.53 45.35
C GLN A 530 -13.14 -29.89 45.18
N GLY A 531 -12.93 -30.51 44.01
CA GLY A 531 -13.55 -31.81 43.68
C GLY A 531 -15.04 -31.74 43.33
N ALA A 532 -15.64 -30.54 43.28
CA ALA A 532 -16.99 -30.38 42.75
C ALA A 532 -17.03 -30.59 41.23
N PRO A 533 -18.17 -31.02 40.65
CA PRO A 533 -18.32 -31.12 39.20
C PRO A 533 -17.98 -29.80 38.49
N GLY A 534 -17.07 -29.86 37.53
CA GLY A 534 -16.60 -28.70 36.78
C GLY A 534 -15.59 -27.81 37.52
N ASP A 535 -14.94 -28.30 38.58
CA ASP A 535 -13.76 -27.66 39.17
C ASP A 535 -12.62 -27.57 38.14
N PRO A 536 -12.12 -26.36 37.80
CA PRO A 536 -10.99 -26.21 36.88
C PRO A 536 -9.64 -26.58 37.51
N GLY A 537 -9.56 -26.79 38.84
CA GLY A 537 -8.34 -27.07 39.59
C GLY A 537 -7.44 -28.17 38.98
N PRO A 538 -7.96 -29.39 38.72
CA PRO A 538 -7.16 -30.46 38.11
C PRO A 538 -6.57 -30.10 36.74
N ALA A 539 -7.36 -29.46 35.86
CA ALA A 539 -6.88 -29.03 34.55
C ALA A 539 -5.81 -27.93 34.66
N LEU A 540 -5.94 -27.03 35.64
CA LEU A 540 -4.91 -26.02 35.94
C LEU A 540 -3.64 -26.67 36.49
N ALA A 541 -3.76 -27.68 37.36
CA ALA A 541 -2.63 -28.40 37.92
C ALA A 541 -1.86 -29.18 36.83
N ASP A 542 -2.57 -29.85 35.93
CA ASP A 542 -1.97 -30.56 34.78
C ASP A 542 -1.16 -29.60 33.90
N ARG A 543 -1.65 -28.37 33.70
CA ARG A 543 -0.95 -27.33 32.93
C ARG A 543 0.25 -26.77 33.69
N ALA A 544 0.14 -26.54 35.00
CA ALA A 544 1.28 -26.18 35.85
C ALA A 544 2.37 -27.27 35.84
N ALA A 545 1.99 -28.56 35.79
CA ALA A 545 2.91 -29.69 35.72
C ALA A 545 3.77 -29.73 34.44
N LEU A 546 3.34 -29.04 33.37
CA LEU A 546 4.18 -28.86 32.18
C LEU A 546 5.39 -27.96 32.46
N LEU A 547 5.27 -27.04 33.42
CA LEU A 547 6.34 -26.13 33.84
C LEU A 547 7.13 -26.66 35.04
N ASP A 548 6.59 -27.59 35.82
CA ASP A 548 7.27 -28.23 36.97
C ASP A 548 8.21 -29.39 36.55
N ARG A 549 8.72 -29.36 35.32
CA ARG A 549 9.65 -30.38 34.82
C ARG A 549 11.07 -30.07 35.30
N PRO A 550 11.93 -31.08 35.53
CA PRO A 550 13.33 -30.84 35.92
C PRO A 550 14.10 -29.91 34.97
N ALA A 551 13.74 -29.91 33.68
CA ALA A 551 14.30 -29.01 32.67
C ALA A 551 14.05 -27.52 32.97
N PHE A 552 13.00 -27.19 33.71
CA PHE A 552 12.62 -25.83 34.11
C PHE A 552 12.91 -25.56 35.59
N SER A 553 13.65 -26.43 36.28
CA SER A 553 13.94 -26.27 37.70
C SER A 553 14.72 -24.97 37.96
N GLY A 554 14.18 -24.13 38.85
CA GLY A 554 14.73 -22.81 39.18
C GLY A 554 14.48 -21.75 38.10
N PHE A 555 13.64 -22.04 37.10
CA PHE A 555 13.10 -21.12 36.11
C PHE A 555 11.69 -20.70 36.54
N PHE A 556 11.21 -19.53 36.10
CA PHE A 556 9.96 -18.89 36.51
C PHE A 556 9.88 -18.48 38.00
N ASP A 557 11.01 -18.34 38.69
CA ASP A 557 11.01 -17.97 40.11
C ASP A 557 10.95 -16.45 40.32
N VAL A 558 9.77 -15.97 40.73
CA VAL A 558 9.48 -14.57 41.08
C VAL A 558 9.91 -14.21 42.51
N GLY A 559 10.26 -15.20 43.35
CA GLY A 559 10.56 -15.00 44.76
C GLY A 559 11.83 -14.20 45.02
N ALA A 560 11.80 -13.35 46.05
CA ALA A 560 13.02 -12.86 46.68
C ALA A 560 13.76 -14.03 47.35
N VAL A 561 15.09 -14.01 47.28
CA VAL A 561 16.00 -14.99 47.87
C VAL A 561 15.61 -15.29 49.33
N VAL A 562 15.00 -16.45 49.57
CA VAL A 562 14.89 -17.03 50.90
C VAL A 562 15.92 -18.16 50.96
N GLY A 563 17.00 -17.96 51.71
CA GLY A 563 17.96 -19.03 52.02
C GLY A 563 19.25 -19.10 51.19
N GLY A 564 19.73 -18.00 50.61
CA GLY A 564 21.12 -17.89 50.14
C GLY A 564 21.49 -18.73 48.89
N SER A 565 20.55 -19.42 48.24
CA SER A 565 20.81 -20.00 46.92
C SER A 565 20.86 -18.90 45.87
N GLU A 566 21.97 -18.81 45.13
CA GLU A 566 22.17 -17.84 44.06
C GLU A 566 21.01 -17.88 43.05
N ARG A 567 20.44 -16.72 42.75
CA ARG A 567 19.33 -16.55 41.82
C ARG A 567 19.77 -16.98 40.42
N ARG A 568 19.08 -17.96 39.82
CA ARG A 568 19.35 -18.43 38.45
C ARG A 568 18.65 -17.54 37.41
N GLY A 569 18.96 -16.24 37.41
CA GLY A 569 18.56 -15.28 36.37
C GLY A 569 17.70 -14.10 36.83
N ARG A 570 17.68 -13.03 36.02
CA ARG A 570 16.85 -11.84 36.26
C ARG A 570 15.48 -12.01 35.59
N PRO A 571 14.34 -11.93 36.31
CA PRO A 571 13.02 -12.13 35.72
C PRO A 571 12.69 -10.97 34.79
N PHE A 572 12.41 -11.29 33.55
CA PHE A 572 11.90 -10.38 32.55
C PHE A 572 10.36 -10.35 32.59
N SER A 573 9.78 -9.16 32.57
CA SER A 573 8.34 -8.95 32.42
C SER A 573 8.05 -7.96 31.28
N LEU A 574 6.86 -8.09 30.70
CA LEU A 574 6.43 -7.22 29.59
C LEU A 574 6.11 -5.78 30.02
N ARG A 575 6.22 -5.46 31.31
CA ARG A 575 6.19 -4.06 31.76
C ARG A 575 7.42 -3.27 31.32
N ALA A 576 8.52 -3.95 30.99
CA ALA A 576 9.72 -3.32 30.42
C ALA A 576 9.47 -2.62 29.06
N LEU A 577 8.32 -2.83 28.41
CA LEU A 577 7.93 -2.20 27.15
C LEU A 577 7.72 -0.67 27.23
N GLU A 578 7.72 -0.09 28.44
CA GLU A 578 7.78 1.37 28.64
C GLU A 578 9.17 1.95 28.35
N HIS A 579 10.18 1.09 28.26
CA HIS A 579 11.54 1.44 27.87
C HIS A 579 11.84 0.92 26.47
N PRO A 580 12.73 1.58 25.71
CA PRO A 580 13.20 1.01 24.45
C PRO A 580 14.02 -0.22 24.79
N VAL A 581 13.46 -1.41 24.57
CA VAL A 581 14.11 -2.68 24.88
C VAL A 581 13.99 -3.62 23.68
N ARG A 582 15.01 -4.44 23.48
CA ARG A 582 15.07 -5.48 22.46
C ARG A 582 15.14 -6.83 23.17
N VAL A 583 14.07 -7.61 23.06
CA VAL A 583 13.93 -8.87 23.78
C VAL A 583 13.79 -10.02 22.81
N ARG A 584 14.52 -11.11 23.06
CA ARG A 584 14.31 -12.40 22.39
C ARG A 584 13.90 -13.46 23.41
N VAL A 585 12.82 -14.19 23.11
CA VAL A 585 12.38 -15.33 23.90
C VAL A 585 12.45 -16.58 23.03
N ASP A 586 13.34 -17.49 23.42
CA ASP A 586 13.53 -18.78 22.76
C ASP A 586 12.72 -19.84 23.52
N LEU A 587 11.67 -20.36 22.87
CA LEU A 587 10.76 -21.34 23.43
C LEU A 587 11.21 -22.79 23.13
N PRO A 588 10.97 -23.76 24.04
CA PRO A 588 11.50 -25.12 23.96
C PRO A 588 10.64 -26.03 23.07
N GLU A 589 10.20 -25.57 21.89
CA GLU A 589 9.20 -26.27 21.04
C GLU A 589 9.59 -27.73 20.73
N ARG A 590 10.88 -28.02 20.51
CA ARG A 590 11.36 -29.37 20.17
C ARG A 590 11.31 -30.35 21.35
N ALA A 591 11.60 -29.88 22.57
CA ALA A 591 11.68 -30.73 23.75
C ALA A 591 10.35 -30.76 24.53
N HIS A 592 9.64 -29.63 24.55
CA HIS A 592 8.45 -29.40 25.37
C HIS A 592 7.42 -28.59 24.58
N ALA A 593 6.84 -29.19 23.52
CA ALA A 593 5.91 -28.53 22.62
C ALA A 593 4.68 -27.93 23.34
N ASP A 594 4.07 -28.67 24.28
CA ASP A 594 2.87 -28.19 24.98
C ASP A 594 3.19 -27.00 25.92
N ALA A 595 4.31 -27.07 26.64
CA ALA A 595 4.80 -25.94 27.44
C ALA A 595 5.13 -24.73 26.55
N SER A 596 5.75 -24.96 25.40
CA SER A 596 6.06 -23.91 24.42
C SER A 596 4.79 -23.20 23.94
N ARG A 597 3.73 -23.92 23.56
CA ARG A 597 2.45 -23.35 23.13
C ARG A 597 1.79 -22.55 24.25
N MET A 598 1.81 -23.09 25.48
CA MET A 598 1.26 -22.43 26.66
C MET A 598 2.00 -21.13 27.00
N LEU A 599 3.33 -21.12 26.91
CA LEU A 599 4.15 -19.93 27.15
C LEU A 599 4.00 -18.89 26.03
N ALA A 600 3.87 -19.30 24.76
CA ALA A 600 3.57 -18.38 23.68
C ALA A 600 2.21 -17.69 23.88
N ARG A 601 1.19 -18.43 24.35
CA ARG A 601 -0.11 -17.89 24.74
C ARG A 601 0.00 -16.92 25.91
N LEU A 602 0.77 -17.28 26.96
CA LEU A 602 1.04 -16.41 28.09
C LEU A 602 1.69 -15.10 27.65
N LEU A 603 2.74 -15.16 26.81
CA LEU A 603 3.44 -13.98 26.31
C LEU A 603 2.50 -13.08 25.48
N LEU A 604 1.62 -13.66 24.66
CA LEU A 604 0.62 -12.89 23.92
C LEU A 604 -0.41 -12.22 24.85
N ALA A 605 -0.91 -12.94 25.85
CA ALA A 605 -1.85 -12.42 26.84
C ALA A 605 -1.22 -11.30 27.67
N GLN A 606 -0.01 -11.53 28.20
CA GLN A 606 0.74 -10.54 28.95
C GLN A 606 1.09 -9.33 28.08
N PHE A 607 1.41 -9.50 26.78
CA PHE A 607 1.70 -8.38 25.88
C PHE A 607 0.47 -7.51 25.67
N ASN A 608 -0.69 -8.13 25.42
CA ASN A 608 -1.95 -7.41 25.28
C ASN A 608 -2.29 -6.61 26.55
N ALA A 609 -2.13 -7.21 27.73
CA ALA A 609 -2.37 -6.56 29.01
C ALA A 609 -1.39 -5.40 29.24
N ALA A 610 -0.08 -5.65 29.10
CA ALA A 610 0.97 -4.66 29.28
C ALA A 610 0.79 -3.49 28.30
N ALA A 611 0.61 -3.75 27.01
CA ALA A 611 0.43 -2.72 26.00
C ALA A 611 -0.78 -1.83 26.27
N ALA A 612 -1.89 -2.40 26.75
CA ALA A 612 -3.09 -1.64 27.12
C ALA A 612 -2.89 -0.79 28.38
N ALA A 613 -2.14 -1.30 29.36
CA ALA A 613 -1.87 -0.65 30.64
C ALA A 613 -0.79 0.43 30.59
N ARG A 614 0.04 0.50 29.53
CA ARG A 614 1.12 1.48 29.39
C ARG A 614 0.62 2.92 29.55
N ALA A 615 1.24 3.64 30.49
CA ALA A 615 0.99 5.06 30.72
C ALA A 615 1.68 5.91 29.63
N ASP A 616 2.94 5.61 29.32
CA ASP A 616 3.66 6.22 28.18
C ASP A 616 3.51 5.37 26.91
N ARG A 617 2.97 5.98 25.86
CA ARG A 617 2.76 5.37 24.54
C ARG A 617 3.62 6.02 23.46
N SER A 618 4.65 6.76 23.85
CA SER A 618 5.57 7.42 22.93
C SER A 618 6.40 6.43 22.12
N LEU A 619 6.66 5.25 22.69
CA LEU A 619 7.32 4.13 22.01
C LEU A 619 6.30 3.21 21.34
N PHE A 620 6.61 2.80 20.11
CA PHE A 620 5.87 1.72 19.46
C PHE A 620 6.25 0.36 20.08
N ALA A 621 5.31 -0.32 20.73
CA ALA A 621 5.56 -1.66 21.26
C ALA A 621 5.15 -2.74 20.28
N PHE A 622 5.97 -3.76 20.12
CA PHE A 622 5.72 -4.81 19.15
C PHE A 622 6.09 -6.20 19.66
N LEU A 623 5.20 -7.16 19.42
CA LEU A 623 5.45 -8.57 19.65
C LEU A 623 5.42 -9.32 18.32
N ALA A 624 6.50 -10.03 18.00
CA ALA A 624 6.55 -10.96 16.88
C ALA A 624 6.54 -12.39 17.40
N LEU A 625 5.50 -13.15 17.09
CA LEU A 625 5.44 -14.59 17.32
C LEU A 625 5.75 -15.31 16.00
N ASP A 626 6.93 -15.95 15.92
CA ASP A 626 7.36 -16.71 14.72
C ASP A 626 6.57 -18.00 14.50
N ASP A 627 5.89 -18.49 15.53
CA ASP A 627 4.85 -19.51 15.43
C ASP A 627 3.73 -19.23 16.45
N ALA A 628 2.54 -18.90 15.95
CA ALA A 628 1.33 -18.62 16.74
C ALA A 628 0.33 -19.80 16.70
N SER A 629 0.73 -20.97 16.19
CA SER A 629 -0.16 -22.11 16.06
C SER A 629 -0.59 -22.61 17.46
N HIS A 630 -1.91 -22.75 17.65
CA HIS A 630 -2.54 -23.12 18.93
C HIS A 630 -2.29 -22.16 20.11
N THR A 631 -1.89 -20.90 19.85
CA THR A 631 -1.70 -19.89 20.91
C THR A 631 -2.88 -18.93 21.07
N LEU A 632 -3.82 -18.93 20.12
CA LEU A 632 -4.91 -17.96 20.07
C LEU A 632 -6.18 -18.42 20.80
N THR A 633 -6.81 -17.45 21.44
CA THR A 633 -8.00 -17.59 22.30
C THR A 633 -8.98 -16.43 22.02
N PRO A 634 -10.23 -16.48 22.48
CA PRO A 634 -11.18 -15.39 22.28
C PRO A 634 -10.68 -14.05 22.86
N GLU A 635 -10.08 -14.07 24.04
CA GLU A 635 -9.59 -12.90 24.76
C GLU A 635 -8.35 -12.29 24.08
N THR A 636 -7.40 -13.12 23.63
CA THR A 636 -6.21 -12.63 22.91
C THR A 636 -6.59 -11.99 21.57
N VAL A 637 -7.55 -12.56 20.82
CA VAL A 637 -8.05 -11.96 19.57
C VAL A 637 -8.71 -10.60 19.82
N ARG A 638 -9.52 -10.48 20.88
CA ARG A 638 -10.08 -9.18 21.32
C ARG A 638 -8.99 -8.20 21.78
N GLY A 639 -7.93 -8.70 22.40
CA GLY A 639 -6.77 -7.90 22.79
C GLY A 639 -6.05 -7.29 21.58
N VAL A 640 -5.81 -8.10 20.54
CA VAL A 640 -5.17 -7.66 19.28
C VAL A 640 -5.91 -6.48 18.64
N GLN A 641 -7.25 -6.47 18.67
CA GLN A 641 -8.06 -5.35 18.14
C GLN A 641 -7.79 -4.03 18.86
N ARG A 642 -7.44 -4.06 20.15
CA ARG A 642 -7.22 -2.87 20.98
C ARG A 642 -5.82 -2.29 20.83
N LEU A 643 -4.86 -3.07 20.30
CA LEU A 643 -3.47 -2.62 20.17
C LEU A 643 -3.31 -1.38 19.29
N ARG A 644 -4.19 -1.21 18.31
CA ARG A 644 -4.20 -0.04 17.42
C ARG A 644 -4.28 1.29 18.16
N SER A 645 -5.04 1.38 19.24
CA SER A 645 -5.16 2.60 20.06
C SER A 645 -4.07 2.71 21.14
N ALA A 646 -3.31 1.65 21.35
CA ALA A 646 -2.24 1.57 22.34
C ALA A 646 -0.84 1.87 21.76
N ASN A 647 -0.75 2.33 20.50
CA ASN A 647 0.51 2.46 19.76
C ASN A 647 1.35 1.16 19.85
N ALA A 648 0.68 0.03 19.60
CA ALA A 648 1.27 -1.29 19.65
C ALA A 648 0.75 -2.15 18.50
N GLY A 649 1.44 -3.26 18.21
CA GLY A 649 0.99 -4.23 17.22
C GLY A 649 1.62 -5.60 17.44
N VAL A 650 1.05 -6.61 16.80
CA VAL A 650 1.63 -7.96 16.77
C VAL A 650 1.87 -8.45 15.35
N LEU A 651 2.88 -9.30 15.19
CA LEU A 651 3.06 -10.14 14.01
C LEU A 651 2.85 -11.59 14.42
N LEU A 652 1.88 -12.24 13.79
CA LEU A 652 1.53 -13.63 14.04
C LEU A 652 1.77 -14.43 12.77
N THR A 653 2.66 -15.42 12.83
CA THR A 653 2.83 -16.39 11.74
C THR A 653 2.15 -17.71 12.07
N LEU A 654 1.45 -18.26 11.08
CA LEU A 654 0.78 -19.56 11.17
C LEU A 654 1.22 -20.44 10.00
N ARG A 655 1.17 -21.76 10.22
CA ARG A 655 1.37 -22.75 9.15
C ARG A 655 0.10 -22.87 8.29
N THR A 656 -1.04 -22.87 8.96
CA THR A 656 -2.39 -22.89 8.38
C THR A 656 -3.36 -22.19 9.34
N LEU A 657 -4.50 -21.69 8.86
CA LEU A 657 -5.57 -21.21 9.72
C LEU A 657 -6.25 -22.34 10.49
N ASP A 658 -6.04 -23.61 10.09
CA ASP A 658 -6.57 -24.75 10.81
C ASP A 658 -6.00 -24.92 12.23
N ASP A 659 -4.79 -24.38 12.47
CA ASP A 659 -4.16 -24.34 13.80
C ASP A 659 -4.86 -23.36 14.77
N VAL A 660 -5.85 -22.61 14.27
CA VAL A 660 -6.69 -21.70 15.06
C VAL A 660 -8.06 -22.34 15.28
N PRO A 661 -8.61 -22.30 16.51
CA PRO A 661 -9.96 -22.78 16.78
C PRO A 661 -10.97 -22.21 15.79
N GLU A 662 -11.83 -23.06 15.23
CA GLU A 662 -12.77 -22.71 14.16
C GLU A 662 -13.59 -21.42 14.44
N PRO A 663 -14.13 -21.19 15.67
CA PRO A 663 -14.88 -19.98 15.97
C PRO A 663 -14.06 -18.68 15.89
N LEU A 664 -12.72 -18.78 15.94
CA LEU A 664 -11.80 -17.64 16.00
C LEU A 664 -11.19 -17.27 14.66
N ARG A 665 -11.29 -18.14 13.63
CA ARG A 665 -10.63 -17.91 12.32
C ARG A 665 -11.10 -16.62 11.66
N THR A 666 -12.41 -16.39 11.58
CA THR A 666 -12.98 -15.16 11.00
C THR A 666 -12.76 -13.94 11.90
N PRO A 667 -13.02 -14.00 13.23
CA PRO A 667 -12.66 -12.91 14.14
C PRO A 667 -11.20 -12.49 14.09
N LEU A 668 -10.25 -13.44 13.96
CA LEU A 668 -8.82 -13.16 13.83
C LEU A 668 -8.52 -12.36 12.56
N LEU A 669 -9.06 -12.78 11.42
CA LEU A 669 -8.90 -12.04 10.17
C LEU A 669 -9.51 -10.63 10.29
N GLY A 670 -10.61 -10.46 11.01
CA GLY A 670 -11.19 -9.14 11.31
C GLY A 670 -10.38 -8.31 12.31
N ALA A 671 -9.61 -8.95 13.20
CA ALA A 671 -8.85 -8.29 14.25
C ALA A 671 -7.56 -7.62 13.76
N VAL A 672 -6.97 -8.14 12.69
CA VAL A 672 -5.74 -7.61 12.08
C VAL A 672 -6.05 -6.72 10.88
N GLY A 673 -5.28 -5.66 10.70
CA GLY A 673 -5.37 -4.78 9.53
C GLY A 673 -4.48 -5.22 8.38
N CYS A 674 -3.41 -5.96 8.66
CA CYS A 674 -2.48 -6.48 7.66
C CYS A 674 -2.59 -8.01 7.56
N ARG A 675 -2.73 -8.51 6.33
CA ARG A 675 -3.01 -9.93 6.04
C ARG A 675 -2.11 -10.41 4.93
N MET A 676 -1.38 -11.50 5.16
CA MET A 676 -0.39 -12.03 4.23
C MET A 676 -0.58 -13.52 4.03
N ALA A 677 -0.74 -13.94 2.78
CA ALA A 677 -0.78 -15.34 2.38
C ALA A 677 0.48 -15.68 1.58
N PHE A 678 1.27 -16.64 2.04
CA PHE A 678 2.47 -17.11 1.35
C PHE A 678 2.11 -18.12 0.25
N SER A 679 3.03 -18.34 -0.69
CA SER A 679 2.90 -19.39 -1.69
C SER A 679 2.64 -20.77 -1.05
N GLY A 680 1.68 -21.52 -1.60
CA GLY A 680 1.38 -22.89 -1.18
C GLY A 680 0.39 -23.02 -0.02
N VAL A 681 -0.36 -21.97 0.33
CA VAL A 681 -1.52 -22.09 1.23
C VAL A 681 -2.53 -23.10 0.68
N THR A 682 -3.31 -23.72 1.57
CA THR A 682 -4.37 -24.63 1.16
C THR A 682 -5.52 -23.85 0.48
N THR A 683 -6.35 -24.53 -0.30
CA THR A 683 -7.57 -23.92 -0.87
C THR A 683 -8.54 -23.46 0.22
N TRP A 684 -8.62 -24.17 1.35
CA TRP A 684 -9.43 -23.80 2.50
C TRP A 684 -8.94 -22.52 3.18
N ASP A 685 -7.62 -22.40 3.39
CA ASP A 685 -7.00 -21.15 3.86
C ASP A 685 -7.26 -20.02 2.86
N GLY A 686 -7.06 -20.29 1.57
CA GLY A 686 -7.28 -19.34 0.48
C GLY A 686 -8.71 -18.81 0.44
N GLN A 687 -9.73 -19.65 0.68
CA GLN A 687 -11.13 -19.22 0.73
C GLN A 687 -11.36 -18.16 1.82
N ARG A 688 -10.79 -18.34 3.02
CA ARG A 688 -10.97 -17.38 4.11
C ARG A 688 -10.25 -16.06 3.84
N PHE A 689 -9.11 -16.09 3.16
CA PHE A 689 -8.45 -14.85 2.69
C PHE A 689 -9.25 -14.15 1.59
N ALA A 690 -9.80 -14.90 0.63
CA ALA A 690 -10.64 -14.37 -0.44
C ALA A 690 -11.88 -13.65 0.13
N GLU A 691 -12.58 -14.29 1.07
CA GLU A 691 -13.71 -13.72 1.80
C GLU A 691 -13.31 -12.44 2.57
N ALA A 692 -12.16 -12.44 3.25
CA ALA A 692 -11.68 -11.31 4.03
C ALA A 692 -11.20 -10.11 3.18
N TRP A 693 -10.67 -10.36 1.98
CA TRP A 693 -10.26 -9.30 1.04
C TRP A 693 -11.42 -8.77 0.20
N GLY A 694 -12.52 -9.52 0.14
CA GLY A 694 -13.73 -9.16 -0.56
C GLY A 694 -13.58 -9.19 -2.08
N THR A 695 -14.59 -8.65 -2.72
CA THR A 695 -14.78 -8.65 -4.17
C THR A 695 -14.40 -7.30 -4.79
N GLU A 696 -14.08 -7.33 -6.08
CA GLU A 696 -13.84 -6.18 -6.93
C GLU A 696 -14.70 -6.30 -8.19
N TRP A 697 -15.24 -5.17 -8.62
CA TRP A 697 -16.00 -5.09 -9.87
C TRP A 697 -15.01 -5.14 -11.02
N VAL A 698 -14.89 -6.29 -11.68
CA VAL A 698 -14.02 -6.47 -12.84
C VAL A 698 -14.88 -6.41 -14.10
N GLU A 699 -14.56 -5.49 -15.01
CA GLU A 699 -15.16 -5.45 -16.34
C GLU A 699 -14.69 -6.65 -17.16
N THR A 700 -15.51 -7.70 -17.18
CA THR A 700 -15.22 -8.90 -17.95
C THR A 700 -15.74 -8.66 -19.37
N ARG A 701 -14.82 -8.66 -20.33
CA ARG A 701 -15.13 -8.56 -21.76
C ARG A 701 -15.43 -9.94 -22.30
N ASP A 702 -16.71 -10.31 -22.34
CA ASP A 702 -17.14 -11.53 -23.04
C ASP A 702 -17.24 -11.24 -24.53
N VAL A 703 -16.30 -11.78 -25.31
CA VAL A 703 -16.33 -11.75 -26.77
C VAL A 703 -17.10 -12.96 -27.25
N THR A 704 -18.39 -12.79 -27.53
CA THR A 704 -19.18 -13.83 -28.19
C THR A 704 -19.12 -13.62 -29.70
N HIS A 705 -18.51 -14.56 -30.42
CA HIS A 705 -18.51 -14.57 -31.87
C HIS A 705 -19.87 -15.06 -32.38
N ARG A 706 -20.71 -14.17 -32.90
CA ARG A 706 -21.94 -14.55 -33.60
C ARG A 706 -21.83 -14.15 -35.06
N THR A 707 -21.79 -15.15 -35.95
CA THR A 707 -21.84 -14.94 -37.40
C THR A 707 -23.25 -14.57 -37.80
N VAL A 708 -23.49 -13.31 -38.14
CA VAL A 708 -24.77 -12.85 -38.69
C VAL A 708 -24.74 -13.07 -40.20
N PHE A 709 -25.52 -14.03 -40.68
CA PHE A 709 -25.90 -14.08 -42.09
C PHE A 709 -27.02 -13.05 -42.30
N ALA A 710 -26.74 -11.97 -43.04
CA ALA A 710 -27.71 -10.95 -43.37
C ALA A 710 -28.10 -11.04 -44.86
N ASP A 711 -29.37 -11.35 -45.11
CA ASP A 711 -29.93 -11.71 -46.41
C ASP A 711 -30.53 -10.51 -47.17
N GLN A 712 -29.81 -9.37 -47.19
CA GLN A 712 -30.29 -8.15 -47.86
C GLN A 712 -29.24 -7.52 -48.81
N PRO A 713 -29.66 -7.08 -50.02
CA PRO A 713 -28.74 -6.67 -51.09
C PRO A 713 -27.99 -5.35 -50.80
N LEU A 714 -28.57 -4.42 -50.04
CA LEU A 714 -27.95 -3.12 -49.72
C LEU A 714 -26.79 -3.25 -48.71
N THR A 715 -26.92 -4.16 -47.75
CA THR A 715 -25.87 -4.49 -46.77
C THR A 715 -24.67 -5.16 -47.43
N ARG A 716 -24.89 -5.94 -48.50
CA ARG A 716 -23.82 -6.60 -49.27
C ARG A 716 -22.90 -5.60 -49.96
N ALA A 717 -23.43 -4.49 -50.47
CA ALA A 717 -22.65 -3.43 -51.11
C ALA A 717 -21.78 -2.66 -50.10
N ILE A 718 -22.34 -2.37 -48.91
CA ILE A 718 -21.62 -1.70 -47.81
C ILE A 718 -20.52 -2.62 -47.24
N HIS A 719 -20.80 -3.93 -47.14
CA HIS A 719 -19.81 -4.93 -46.72
C HIS A 719 -18.73 -5.16 -47.78
N ALA A 720 -19.04 -5.10 -49.07
CA ALA A 720 -18.06 -5.23 -50.14
C ALA A 720 -17.12 -4.01 -50.21
N PHE A 721 -17.66 -2.80 -50.08
CA PHE A 721 -16.89 -1.56 -50.08
C PHE A 721 -15.97 -1.46 -48.84
N ARG A 722 -16.45 -1.90 -47.67
CA ARG A 722 -15.65 -1.92 -46.43
C ARG A 722 -14.59 -3.03 -46.39
N LYS A 723 -14.87 -4.20 -47.00
CA LYS A 723 -13.93 -5.33 -47.13
C LYS A 723 -12.73 -4.97 -48.03
N LEU A 724 -12.95 -4.15 -49.04
CA LEU A 724 -11.91 -3.63 -49.94
C LEU A 724 -10.96 -2.63 -49.24
N VAL A 725 -11.42 -1.97 -48.16
CA VAL A 725 -10.64 -0.95 -47.44
C VAL A 725 -9.86 -1.52 -46.24
N THR A 726 -10.37 -2.54 -45.54
CA THR A 726 -9.75 -3.01 -44.28
C THR A 726 -9.14 -4.43 -44.32
N GLY A 727 -9.19 -5.16 -45.44
CA GLY A 727 -8.41 -6.38 -45.66
C GLY A 727 -8.63 -7.56 -44.68
N LYS A 728 -9.65 -7.50 -43.81
CA LYS A 728 -10.02 -8.59 -42.88
C LYS A 728 -11.50 -8.90 -43.00
N ALA A 729 -11.82 -10.19 -43.13
CA ALA A 729 -13.18 -10.71 -43.08
C ALA A 729 -13.74 -10.58 -41.65
N VAL A 730 -14.98 -10.10 -41.54
CA VAL A 730 -15.62 -9.71 -40.28
C VAL A 730 -16.24 -10.92 -39.59
N THR A 731 -15.70 -11.30 -38.42
CA THR A 731 -16.52 -11.69 -37.28
C THR A 731 -16.85 -10.41 -36.51
N THR A 732 -18.12 -10.08 -36.36
CA THR A 732 -18.53 -8.99 -35.46
C THR A 732 -18.34 -9.48 -34.03
N ASP A 733 -17.29 -8.99 -33.37
CA ASP A 733 -17.10 -9.18 -31.93
C ASP A 733 -18.20 -8.38 -31.22
N ALA A 734 -19.25 -9.06 -30.75
CA ALA A 734 -20.16 -8.49 -29.78
C ALA A 734 -19.41 -8.46 -28.45
N VAL A 735 -18.79 -7.32 -28.17
CA VAL A 735 -18.12 -7.05 -26.90
C VAL A 735 -19.19 -6.65 -25.90
N THR A 736 -19.74 -7.64 -25.20
CA THR A 736 -20.53 -7.38 -24.01
C THR A 736 -19.56 -7.15 -22.86
N VAL A 737 -19.38 -5.89 -22.48
CA VAL A 737 -18.71 -5.54 -21.23
C VAL A 737 -19.70 -5.85 -20.12
N ARG A 738 -19.47 -6.92 -19.37
CA ARG A 738 -20.26 -7.26 -18.19
C ARG A 738 -19.42 -6.91 -16.97
N GLN A 739 -19.91 -5.98 -16.16
CA GLN A 739 -19.35 -5.78 -14.82
C GLN A 739 -19.72 -7.01 -13.99
N VAL A 740 -18.72 -7.81 -13.63
CA VAL A 740 -18.89 -9.00 -12.78
C VAL A 740 -18.11 -8.74 -11.50
N GLU A 741 -18.79 -8.89 -10.38
CA GLU A 741 -18.17 -8.90 -9.07
C GLU A 741 -17.31 -10.19 -8.96
N ARG A 742 -15.98 -10.03 -8.94
CA ARG A 742 -15.03 -11.14 -8.78
C ARG A 742 -14.19 -10.92 -7.54
N GLU A 743 -13.90 -12.01 -6.81
CA GLU A 743 -12.91 -11.98 -5.75
C GLU A 743 -11.58 -11.43 -6.29
N ARG A 744 -10.93 -10.53 -5.54
CA ARG A 744 -9.62 -9.99 -5.92
C ARG A 744 -8.58 -11.09 -6.09
N TRP A 745 -8.73 -12.13 -5.29
CA TRP A 745 -7.98 -13.37 -5.33
C TRP A 745 -8.93 -14.52 -5.00
N SER A 746 -9.08 -15.47 -5.92
CA SER A 746 -9.83 -16.68 -5.62
C SER A 746 -9.02 -17.66 -4.76
N ALA A 747 -9.73 -18.53 -4.04
CA ALA A 747 -9.13 -19.58 -3.22
C ALA A 747 -8.12 -20.44 -4.01
N SER A 748 -8.49 -20.85 -5.22
CA SER A 748 -7.65 -21.67 -6.10
C SER A 748 -6.40 -20.92 -6.59
N GLU A 749 -6.50 -19.62 -6.82
CA GLU A 749 -5.35 -18.81 -7.23
C GLU A 749 -4.36 -18.61 -6.09
N LEU A 750 -4.83 -18.42 -4.87
CA LEU A 750 -3.94 -18.34 -3.71
C LEU A 750 -3.21 -19.66 -3.46
N ALA A 751 -3.89 -20.79 -3.68
CA ALA A 751 -3.32 -22.11 -3.50
C ALA A 751 -2.32 -22.48 -4.61
N HIS A 752 -2.60 -22.13 -5.88
CA HIS A 752 -1.87 -22.68 -7.02
C HIS A 752 -1.16 -21.65 -7.91
N ALA A 753 -1.58 -20.38 -7.91
CA ALA A 753 -1.04 -19.36 -8.81
C ALA A 753 0.05 -18.48 -8.18
N VAL A 754 0.22 -18.49 -6.84
CA VAL A 754 1.27 -17.72 -6.16
C VAL A 754 2.63 -18.41 -6.33
N PRO A 755 3.61 -17.77 -7.01
CA PRO A 755 4.91 -18.39 -7.25
C PRO A 755 5.72 -18.61 -5.95
N PRO A 756 6.63 -19.60 -5.91
CA PRO A 756 7.52 -19.80 -4.76
C PRO A 756 8.33 -18.55 -4.41
N GLY A 757 8.39 -18.21 -3.13
CA GLY A 757 9.08 -17.01 -2.65
C GLY A 757 8.31 -15.70 -2.88
N CYS A 758 7.10 -15.78 -3.42
CA CYS A 758 6.14 -14.69 -3.44
C CYS A 758 5.08 -14.87 -2.34
N ALA A 759 4.38 -13.78 -2.05
CA ALA A 759 3.24 -13.76 -1.15
C ALA A 759 2.21 -12.72 -1.63
N VAL A 760 0.98 -12.83 -1.16
CA VAL A 760 -0.07 -11.83 -1.37
C VAL A 760 -0.30 -11.08 -0.06
N LEU A 761 -0.20 -9.76 -0.08
CA LEU A 761 -0.30 -8.92 1.10
C LEU A 761 -1.33 -7.81 0.90
N SER A 762 -2.24 -7.69 1.86
CA SER A 762 -3.09 -6.51 2.03
C SER A 762 -2.66 -5.74 3.28
N LEU A 763 -2.65 -4.41 3.18
CA LEU A 763 -2.22 -3.53 4.26
C LEU A 763 -3.31 -2.53 4.61
N THR A 764 -3.45 -2.28 5.91
CA THR A 764 -4.26 -1.19 6.45
C THR A 764 -3.41 -0.39 7.42
N SER A 765 -3.31 0.92 7.22
CA SER A 765 -2.59 1.79 8.16
C SER A 765 -3.47 2.14 9.36
N VAL A 766 -2.84 2.56 10.46
CA VAL A 766 -3.54 3.07 11.65
C VAL A 766 -4.41 4.30 11.34
N ARG A 767 -4.15 5.00 10.22
CA ARG A 767 -4.97 6.12 9.72
C ARG A 767 -6.19 5.67 8.91
N GLY A 768 -6.32 4.38 8.63
CA GLY A 768 -7.42 3.80 7.85
C GLY A 768 -7.18 3.78 6.35
N GLU A 769 -6.00 4.19 5.88
CA GLU A 769 -5.60 4.04 4.47
C GLU A 769 -5.38 2.55 4.17
N ARG A 770 -5.82 2.10 3.00
CA ARG A 770 -5.78 0.68 2.61
C ARG A 770 -5.01 0.48 1.32
N ALA A 771 -4.20 -0.57 1.27
CA ALA A 771 -3.66 -1.11 0.04
C ALA A 771 -4.39 -2.41 -0.31
N ALA A 772 -4.83 -2.52 -1.57
CA ALA A 772 -5.38 -3.74 -2.15
C ALA A 772 -4.43 -4.94 -1.93
N PRO A 773 -4.89 -6.19 -2.00
CA PRO A 773 -4.03 -7.36 -1.98
C PRO A 773 -3.03 -7.32 -3.15
N LEU A 774 -1.74 -7.19 -2.84
CA LEU A 774 -0.65 -7.10 -3.82
C LEU A 774 0.14 -8.40 -3.85
N LEU A 775 0.46 -8.88 -5.05
CA LEU A 775 1.43 -9.95 -5.24
C LEU A 775 2.84 -9.37 -5.14
N LEU A 776 3.59 -9.83 -4.14
CA LEU A 776 4.93 -9.38 -3.84
C LEU A 776 5.95 -10.51 -4.02
N ARG A 777 7.10 -10.15 -4.56
CA ARG A 777 8.30 -10.99 -4.55
C ARG A 777 9.12 -10.61 -3.31
N LEU A 778 9.25 -11.55 -2.37
CA LEU A 778 10.02 -11.32 -1.16
C LEU A 778 11.52 -11.36 -1.46
N SER A 779 12.25 -10.35 -0.98
CA SER A 779 13.70 -10.36 -1.04
C SER A 779 14.25 -11.48 -0.16
N GLY A 780 15.23 -12.23 -0.68
CA GLY A 780 16.04 -13.09 0.16
C GLY A 780 16.86 -12.24 1.12
N THR A 781 16.93 -12.64 2.39
CA THR A 781 18.00 -12.17 3.27
C THR A 781 19.28 -12.84 2.78
N GLY A 782 20.23 -12.03 2.28
CA GLY A 782 21.56 -12.48 1.91
C GLY A 782 22.37 -12.90 3.12
#